data_AF-A0AAI8TW10-F1
#
_entry.id   AF-A0AAI8TW10-F1
#
_cell.length_a   1.000
_cell.length_b   1.000
_cell.length_c   1.000
_cell.angle_alpha   90.00
_cell.angle_beta   90.00
_cell.angle_gamma   90.00
#
_symmetry.space_group_name_H-M   'P 1'
#
loop_
_entity.id
_entity.type
_entity.pdbx_description
1 polymer ?
#
loop_
_entity_poly.entity_id
_entity_poly.type
_entity_poly.pdbx_seq_one_letter_code
_entity_poly.pdbx_strand_id
1 'polypeptide(L)'
;MRGNPSEFVTVIVTAVGAIEPHLSHDDVRTAIEGMGLSAAQLQRLSRTLRRDGSVLTGPAGSDCAADIEPLILCLRQLGAMRVRAPRCAQCGRNDSETYSRKLKKRICRPCSMQGWQPAVGECPGCGAVDKLIYRPRHGGGLLCRRCKPEPDVDHAAKVRDGIAQLRTGLSATEIDRVASVFGTAVAQRELNWILQDTPGVFRGEIAHRSAVSVRLAEQLVAAGADNVRLPQCPLCFRTVKLGSQIDGLRCCHTCWGHHFSRGTCARCGCQRHLINYHGAGERLCHRCFEHDPVNHEPCTRCGRVDFINHHDGQAKLCRRCYPAPTAVCSSCGRTRPCTRTRTGKPICGTCSAKQRPPQPCSVCGNIRSVHTRTDAGEPVCNPCARSREPCARCGKTLGVSARLAGVGPLCSACLQREPAYFTDCVQCGAHGRTYHRGLCPACACPGELRELFAKNGELSGAASRIVEALLQCDAMPVLRWVRRMRSNSELPAQLAELGDTLSHHDLDDLPASKSVEWLRNILVTAEVLPARDPYLHRTEQYIAARLATIGNRDDRAAVRAFTEWNHLRKLRARADQGPLKRNHGLAAQAMTAAITDFVSELNAHGLALASCQQEFVDDWLVRNPTRRQIHQFLAWAVQRGYAHDVAAPVPQTRRTRHTLPGDDERWRLIQYLIEDPDLETRDRVAGLLVLLYSQPAARLVTLKVADVTITDDAVQLTLGAVPLTVPSPVDRLLADLVQQRRGYAAVTVGTNPWLFPGGRSGGHLSANQVGLRLKRIGISPRIARNTALIDLAGELPAVVLAKLLGFSIKRAVTWSEEAGNTRPRYAAEVARRNS
;
A
#
# COMPACT_ATOMS: atom_id res chain seq x y z
N MET A 1 -14.90 14.04 -40.73
CA MET A 1 -16.08 14.22 -41.59
C MET A 1 -17.20 13.31 -41.09
N ARG A 2 -18.22 13.89 -40.45
CA ARG A 2 -19.49 13.20 -40.18
C ARG A 2 -20.29 13.27 -41.48
N GLY A 3 -20.17 12.26 -42.32
CA GLY A 3 -20.97 12.15 -43.54
C GLY A 3 -22.34 11.56 -43.23
N ASN A 4 -23.37 12.00 -43.95
CA ASN A 4 -24.68 11.35 -43.94
C ASN A 4 -24.49 9.88 -44.40
N PRO A 5 -25.12 8.85 -43.79
CA PRO A 5 -25.07 7.48 -44.29
C PRO A 5 -25.29 7.37 -45.81
N SER A 6 -26.17 8.20 -46.37
CA SER A 6 -26.43 8.30 -47.82
C SER A 6 -25.20 8.74 -48.65
N GLU A 7 -24.33 9.60 -48.10
CA GLU A 7 -23.07 9.98 -48.75
C GLU A 7 -22.08 8.82 -48.81
N PHE A 8 -22.00 8.01 -47.75
CA PHE A 8 -21.13 6.83 -47.74
C PHE A 8 -21.61 5.78 -48.74
N VAL A 9 -22.94 5.54 -48.81
CA VAL A 9 -23.54 4.67 -49.82
C VAL A 9 -23.20 5.18 -51.22
N THR A 10 -23.32 6.49 -51.47
CA THR A 10 -22.98 7.09 -52.76
C THR A 10 -21.52 6.83 -53.14
N VAL A 11 -20.57 6.99 -52.22
CA VAL A 11 -19.15 6.68 -52.48
C VAL A 11 -18.93 5.20 -52.79
N ILE A 12 -19.64 4.30 -52.11
CA ILE A 12 -19.57 2.85 -52.38
C ILE A 12 -20.13 2.54 -53.76
N VAL A 13 -21.31 3.08 -54.10
CA VAL A 13 -21.97 2.91 -55.40
C VAL A 13 -21.05 3.39 -56.53
N THR A 14 -20.44 4.57 -56.40
CA THR A 14 -19.50 5.08 -57.41
C THR A 14 -18.28 4.17 -57.57
N ALA A 15 -17.72 3.67 -56.48
CA ALA A 15 -16.56 2.77 -56.55
C ALA A 15 -16.93 1.41 -57.18
N VAL A 16 -18.14 0.90 -56.93
CA VAL A 16 -18.65 -0.32 -57.56
C VAL A 16 -18.90 -0.08 -59.05
N GLY A 17 -19.55 1.02 -59.44
CA GLY A 17 -19.82 1.35 -60.83
C GLY A 17 -18.56 1.54 -61.67
N ALA A 18 -17.47 2.03 -61.07
CA ALA A 18 -16.16 2.08 -61.74
C ALA A 18 -15.60 0.69 -62.08
N ILE A 19 -15.97 -0.34 -61.32
CA ILE A 19 -15.49 -1.71 -61.51
C ILE A 19 -16.46 -2.50 -62.38
N GLU A 20 -17.76 -2.40 -62.10
CA GLU A 20 -18.88 -3.08 -62.75
C GLU A 20 -19.77 -2.07 -63.49
N PRO A 21 -19.31 -1.50 -64.61
CA PRO A 21 -20.04 -0.44 -65.32
C PRO A 21 -21.37 -0.92 -65.92
N HIS A 22 -21.60 -2.24 -65.99
CA HIS A 22 -22.86 -2.82 -66.47
C HIS A 22 -23.94 -2.92 -65.39
N LEU A 23 -23.60 -2.74 -64.10
CA LEU A 23 -24.59 -2.75 -63.02
C LEU A 23 -25.18 -1.35 -62.85
N SER A 24 -26.52 -1.27 -62.75
CA SER A 24 -27.21 -0.02 -62.44
C SER A 24 -26.81 0.51 -61.06
N HIS A 25 -26.50 1.80 -60.98
CA HIS A 25 -26.17 2.46 -59.71
C HIS A 25 -27.34 2.38 -58.70
N ASP A 26 -28.59 2.37 -59.16
CA ASP A 26 -29.77 2.24 -58.30
C ASP A 26 -29.95 0.83 -57.75
N ASP A 27 -29.64 -0.20 -58.55
CA ASP A 27 -29.68 -1.60 -58.11
C ASP A 27 -28.57 -1.87 -57.08
N VAL A 28 -27.36 -1.35 -57.32
CA VAL A 28 -26.25 -1.43 -56.38
C VAL A 28 -26.58 -0.69 -55.08
N ARG A 29 -27.20 0.49 -55.16
CA ARG A 29 -27.63 1.27 -53.98
C ARG A 29 -28.65 0.49 -53.14
N THR A 30 -29.69 -0.01 -53.78
CA THR A 30 -30.76 -0.78 -53.13
C THR A 30 -30.21 -2.02 -52.43
N ALA A 31 -29.28 -2.72 -53.10
CA ALA A 31 -28.60 -3.88 -52.54
C ALA A 31 -27.75 -3.55 -51.30
N ILE A 32 -26.98 -2.46 -51.32
CA ILE A 32 -26.18 -2.01 -50.17
C ILE A 32 -27.07 -1.63 -48.99
N GLU A 33 -28.19 -0.94 -49.25
CA GLU A 33 -29.15 -0.56 -48.21
C GLU A 33 -29.84 -1.80 -47.61
N GLY A 34 -30.16 -2.80 -48.44
CA GLY A 34 -30.72 -4.09 -48.01
C GLY A 34 -29.79 -4.95 -47.14
N MET A 35 -28.48 -4.68 -47.12
CA MET A 35 -27.53 -5.40 -46.25
C MET A 35 -27.66 -5.03 -44.76
N GLY A 36 -28.39 -3.95 -44.42
CA GLY A 36 -28.59 -3.52 -43.03
C GLY A 36 -27.31 -3.07 -42.31
N LEU A 37 -26.33 -2.54 -43.04
CA LEU A 37 -25.05 -2.09 -42.49
C LEU A 37 -25.21 -0.84 -41.60
N SER A 38 -24.57 -0.83 -40.44
CA SER A 38 -24.52 0.35 -39.58
C SER A 38 -23.77 1.53 -40.24
N ALA A 39 -24.04 2.76 -39.81
CA ALA A 39 -23.35 3.96 -40.32
C ALA A 39 -21.81 3.86 -40.20
N ALA A 40 -21.30 3.20 -39.15
CA ALA A 40 -19.87 2.96 -38.97
C ALA A 40 -19.30 1.93 -39.98
N GLN A 41 -20.09 0.92 -40.37
CA GLN A 41 -19.71 -0.05 -41.39
C GLN A 41 -19.71 0.60 -42.78
N LEU A 42 -20.75 1.37 -43.13
CA LEU A 42 -20.81 2.13 -44.38
C LEU A 42 -19.65 3.13 -44.51
N GLN A 43 -19.32 3.82 -43.41
CA GLN A 43 -18.17 4.72 -43.39
C GLN A 43 -16.83 3.98 -43.57
N ARG A 44 -16.68 2.77 -43.02
CA ARG A 44 -15.47 1.96 -43.18
C ARG A 44 -15.33 1.43 -44.60
N LEU A 45 -16.43 0.92 -45.17
CA LEU A 45 -16.48 0.39 -46.53
C LEU A 45 -16.17 1.49 -47.55
N SER A 46 -16.84 2.64 -47.44
CA SER A 46 -16.61 3.80 -48.32
C SER A 46 -15.18 4.31 -48.27
N ARG A 47 -14.55 4.42 -47.09
CA ARG A 47 -13.13 4.79 -46.99
C ARG A 47 -12.20 3.76 -47.60
N THR A 48 -12.50 2.47 -47.40
CA THR A 48 -11.68 1.37 -47.94
C THR A 48 -11.71 1.41 -49.46
N LEU A 49 -12.90 1.47 -50.06
CA LEU A 49 -13.07 1.52 -51.52
C LEU A 49 -12.55 2.82 -52.13
N ARG A 50 -12.66 3.95 -51.42
CA ARG A 50 -12.06 5.22 -51.84
C ARG A 50 -10.52 5.17 -51.84
N ARG A 51 -9.92 4.43 -50.89
CA ARG A 51 -8.46 4.30 -50.79
C ARG A 51 -7.91 3.29 -51.80
N ASP A 52 -8.61 2.18 -51.98
CA ASP A 52 -8.21 1.10 -52.86
C ASP A 52 -9.45 0.32 -53.33
N GLY A 53 -9.94 0.65 -54.52
CA GLY A 53 -11.05 -0.06 -55.15
C GLY A 53 -10.68 -1.47 -55.64
N SER A 54 -9.38 -1.75 -55.80
CA SER A 54 -8.90 -3.05 -56.25
C SER A 54 -9.17 -4.17 -55.24
N VAL A 55 -9.54 -3.85 -54.00
CA VAL A 55 -9.99 -4.85 -53.01
C VAL A 55 -11.22 -5.65 -53.46
N LEU A 56 -11.98 -5.15 -54.44
CA LEU A 56 -13.10 -5.87 -55.05
C LEU A 56 -12.68 -6.76 -56.23
N THR A 57 -11.49 -6.54 -56.84
CA THR A 57 -11.04 -7.23 -58.06
C THR A 57 -9.71 -7.99 -57.92
N GLY A 58 -8.94 -7.70 -56.86
CA GLY A 58 -7.51 -7.95 -56.78
C GLY A 58 -7.09 -9.33 -56.26
N PRO A 59 -5.81 -9.71 -56.48
CA PRO A 59 -5.26 -11.00 -56.11
C PRO A 59 -4.97 -11.09 -54.60
N ALA A 60 -5.35 -12.23 -54.02
CA ALA A 60 -5.00 -12.83 -52.73
C ALA A 60 -4.14 -12.02 -51.72
N GLY A 61 -4.71 -11.73 -50.55
CA GLY A 61 -3.92 -11.77 -49.29
C GLY A 61 -3.60 -10.47 -48.57
N SER A 62 -4.09 -9.30 -49.00
CA SER A 62 -4.06 -8.08 -48.17
C SER A 62 -5.23 -8.08 -47.16
N ASP A 63 -4.97 -7.52 -45.98
CA ASP A 63 -5.86 -7.50 -44.81
C ASP A 63 -7.15 -6.71 -45.14
N CYS A 64 -8.18 -7.38 -45.66
CA CYS A 64 -9.43 -6.74 -46.05
C CYS A 64 -10.41 -6.67 -44.86
N ALA A 65 -11.11 -5.53 -44.74
CA ALA A 65 -12.13 -5.31 -43.71
C ALA A 65 -13.23 -6.40 -43.77
N ALA A 66 -13.74 -6.79 -42.60
CA ALA A 66 -14.76 -7.86 -42.47
C ALA A 66 -16.02 -7.62 -43.31
N ASP A 67 -16.35 -6.35 -43.60
CA ASP A 67 -17.55 -5.93 -44.31
C ASP A 67 -17.43 -6.03 -45.86
N ILE A 68 -16.25 -6.35 -46.41
CA ILE A 68 -16.04 -6.46 -47.88
C ILE A 68 -16.67 -7.72 -48.48
N GLU A 69 -16.64 -8.84 -47.76
CA GLU A 69 -17.20 -10.11 -48.26
C GLU A 69 -18.74 -10.05 -48.44
N PRO A 70 -19.52 -9.55 -47.48
CA PRO A 70 -20.94 -9.33 -47.67
C PRO A 70 -21.24 -8.48 -48.90
N LEU A 71 -20.44 -7.44 -49.17
CA LEU A 71 -20.58 -6.61 -50.37
C LEU A 71 -20.28 -7.42 -51.64
N ILE A 72 -19.16 -8.15 -51.70
CA ILE A 72 -18.80 -8.98 -52.87
C ILE A 72 -19.88 -10.01 -53.20
N LEU A 73 -20.40 -10.70 -52.18
CA LEU A 73 -21.45 -11.70 -52.37
C LEU A 73 -22.75 -11.07 -52.88
N CYS A 74 -23.12 -9.92 -52.31
CA CYS A 74 -24.29 -9.16 -52.73
C CYS A 74 -24.17 -8.67 -54.18
N LEU A 75 -23.01 -8.14 -54.57
CA LEU A 75 -22.74 -7.72 -55.95
C LEU A 75 -22.75 -8.90 -56.93
N ARG A 76 -22.22 -10.07 -56.56
CA ARG A 76 -22.29 -11.28 -57.40
C ARG A 76 -23.73 -11.77 -57.58
N GLN A 77 -24.58 -11.66 -56.57
CA GLN A 77 -26.02 -11.96 -56.70
C GLN A 77 -26.72 -10.99 -57.67
N LEU A 78 -26.27 -9.74 -57.74
CA LEU A 78 -26.71 -8.75 -58.75
C LEU A 78 -26.12 -8.97 -60.16
N GLY A 79 -25.26 -9.97 -60.36
CA GLY A 79 -24.65 -10.24 -61.67
C GLY A 79 -23.32 -9.51 -61.94
N ALA A 80 -22.61 -9.09 -60.90
CA ALA A 80 -21.23 -8.58 -61.01
C ALA A 80 -20.31 -9.61 -61.71
N MET A 81 -19.53 -9.16 -62.71
CA MET A 81 -18.68 -10.02 -63.55
C MET A 81 -17.18 -9.89 -63.26
N ARG A 82 -16.75 -8.72 -62.80
CA ARG A 82 -15.34 -8.34 -62.57
C ARG A 82 -14.95 -8.44 -61.09
N VAL A 83 -15.90 -8.33 -60.17
CA VAL A 83 -15.71 -8.50 -58.73
C VAL A 83 -15.37 -9.95 -58.44
N ARG A 84 -14.27 -10.20 -57.71
CA ARG A 84 -13.84 -11.55 -57.34
C ARG A 84 -13.68 -11.67 -55.83
N ALA A 85 -14.10 -12.81 -55.29
CA ALA A 85 -13.78 -13.15 -53.91
C ALA A 85 -12.25 -13.30 -53.76
N PRO A 86 -11.66 -12.86 -52.63
CA PRO A 86 -10.22 -13.03 -52.40
C PRO A 86 -9.86 -14.52 -52.46
N ARG A 87 -8.72 -14.89 -53.04
CA ARG A 87 -8.26 -16.28 -52.96
C ARG A 87 -7.86 -16.64 -51.53
N CYS A 88 -8.06 -17.91 -51.17
CA CYS A 88 -7.60 -18.51 -49.94
C CYS A 88 -6.10 -18.29 -49.78
N ALA A 89 -5.70 -17.57 -48.73
CA ALA A 89 -4.30 -17.28 -48.45
C ALA A 89 -3.47 -18.51 -48.03
N GLN A 90 -4.12 -19.68 -47.87
CA GLN A 90 -3.46 -20.93 -47.51
C GLN A 90 -3.24 -21.85 -48.71
N CYS A 91 -4.25 -22.07 -49.56
CA CYS A 91 -4.10 -22.95 -50.72
C CYS A 91 -3.88 -22.20 -52.04
N GLY A 92 -4.13 -20.89 -52.09
CA GLY A 92 -4.09 -20.06 -53.30
C GLY A 92 -5.13 -20.40 -54.37
N ARG A 93 -5.87 -21.51 -54.21
CA ARG A 93 -6.70 -22.13 -55.24
C ARG A 93 -8.18 -21.82 -55.12
N ASN A 94 -8.73 -21.90 -53.91
CA ASN A 94 -10.16 -21.68 -53.66
C ASN A 94 -10.42 -20.23 -53.27
N ASP A 95 -11.65 -19.77 -53.42
CA ASP A 95 -12.09 -18.49 -52.88
C ASP A 95 -12.13 -18.55 -51.35
N SER A 96 -11.76 -17.45 -50.69
CA SER A 96 -11.74 -17.36 -49.24
C SER A 96 -13.17 -17.17 -48.72
N GLU A 97 -13.56 -18.01 -47.77
CA GLU A 97 -14.93 -18.06 -47.22
C GLU A 97 -14.96 -17.68 -45.73
N THR A 98 -13.79 -17.58 -45.08
CA THR A 98 -13.72 -17.25 -43.65
C THR A 98 -12.37 -16.63 -43.27
N TYR A 99 -12.35 -15.86 -42.17
CA TYR A 99 -11.13 -15.31 -41.60
C TYR A 99 -10.58 -16.21 -40.48
N SER A 100 -9.38 -16.77 -40.68
CA SER A 100 -8.71 -17.55 -39.65
C SER A 100 -8.03 -16.64 -38.63
N ARG A 101 -8.59 -16.53 -37.42
CA ARG A 101 -7.98 -15.77 -36.31
C ARG A 101 -6.59 -16.30 -35.93
N LYS A 102 -6.34 -17.60 -36.14
CA LYS A 102 -5.05 -18.26 -35.84
C LYS A 102 -3.97 -17.86 -36.84
N LEU A 103 -4.32 -17.83 -38.13
CA LEU A 103 -3.38 -17.50 -39.21
C LEU A 103 -3.37 -16.01 -39.56
N LYS A 104 -4.32 -15.23 -39.02
CA LYS A 104 -4.58 -13.83 -39.36
C LYS A 104 -4.71 -13.60 -40.86
N LYS A 105 -5.36 -14.54 -41.55
CA LYS A 105 -5.51 -14.57 -43.00
C LYS A 105 -6.88 -15.13 -43.37
N ARG A 106 -7.44 -14.71 -44.52
CA ARG A 106 -8.66 -15.30 -45.07
C ARG A 106 -8.35 -16.61 -45.79
N ILE A 107 -9.12 -17.65 -45.51
CA ILE A 107 -8.95 -19.01 -46.04
C ILE A 107 -10.29 -19.57 -46.54
N CYS A 108 -10.26 -20.56 -47.44
CA CYS A 108 -11.46 -21.25 -47.90
C CYS A 108 -12.00 -22.20 -46.82
N ARG A 109 -13.28 -22.59 -46.92
CA ARG A 109 -13.90 -23.51 -45.97
C ARG A 109 -13.18 -24.85 -45.89
N PRO A 110 -12.73 -25.49 -46.99
CA PRO A 110 -11.88 -26.68 -46.93
C PRO A 110 -10.59 -26.48 -46.12
N CYS A 111 -9.87 -25.36 -46.31
CA CYS A 111 -8.67 -25.06 -45.52
C CYS A 111 -8.99 -24.77 -44.05
N SER A 112 -10.18 -24.22 -43.74
CA SER A 112 -10.62 -23.99 -42.36
C SER A 112 -11.01 -25.27 -41.64
N MET A 113 -11.59 -26.24 -42.37
CA MET A 113 -12.01 -27.54 -41.86
C MET A 113 -10.85 -28.54 -41.83
N GLN A 114 -9.85 -28.38 -42.72
CA GLN A 114 -8.56 -29.07 -42.65
C GLN A 114 -7.69 -28.46 -41.53
N GLY A 115 -8.10 -28.65 -40.28
CA GLY A 115 -7.21 -28.42 -39.14
C GLY A 115 -5.92 -29.23 -39.32
N TRP A 116 -4.78 -28.54 -39.48
CA TRP A 116 -3.43 -29.11 -39.59
C TRP A 116 -3.32 -30.30 -40.58
N GLN A 117 -2.89 -30.04 -41.83
CA GLN A 117 -2.36 -31.14 -42.64
C GLN A 117 -1.13 -31.71 -41.91
N PRO A 118 -1.09 -33.03 -41.61
CA PRO A 118 0.11 -33.63 -41.05
C PRO A 118 1.25 -33.41 -42.03
N ALA A 119 2.38 -32.94 -41.55
CA ALA A 119 3.57 -32.78 -42.39
C ALA A 119 3.84 -34.13 -43.06
N VAL A 120 3.77 -34.19 -44.38
CA VAL A 120 4.34 -35.30 -45.13
C VAL A 120 5.83 -35.02 -45.16
N GLY A 121 6.61 -35.95 -44.64
CA GLY A 121 8.04 -35.78 -44.48
C GLY A 121 8.68 -37.12 -44.16
N GLU A 122 10.00 -37.13 -44.17
CA GLU A 122 10.77 -38.31 -43.81
C GLU A 122 10.55 -38.64 -42.33
N CYS A 123 10.10 -39.87 -42.05
CA CYS A 123 9.88 -40.34 -40.69
C CYS A 123 11.24 -40.62 -40.01
N PRO A 124 11.57 -39.96 -38.89
CA PRO A 124 12.81 -40.22 -38.15
C PRO A 124 12.96 -41.67 -37.67
N GLY A 125 11.84 -42.40 -37.51
CA GLY A 125 11.85 -43.77 -37.02
C GLY A 125 12.03 -44.85 -38.10
N CYS A 126 11.70 -44.59 -39.36
CA CYS A 126 11.81 -45.59 -40.43
C CYS A 126 12.37 -45.07 -41.77
N GLY A 127 12.70 -43.78 -41.87
CA GLY A 127 13.17 -43.15 -43.10
C GLY A 127 12.11 -43.00 -44.21
N ALA A 128 10.89 -43.52 -44.03
CA ALA A 128 9.86 -43.43 -45.06
C ALA A 128 9.25 -42.03 -45.10
N VAL A 129 9.07 -41.49 -46.30
CA VAL A 129 8.26 -40.30 -46.53
C VAL A 129 6.78 -40.68 -46.42
N ASP A 130 6.14 -40.33 -45.30
CA ASP A 130 4.75 -40.68 -45.01
C ASP A 130 4.11 -39.53 -44.20
N LYS A 131 2.81 -39.61 -43.93
CA LYS A 131 2.13 -38.68 -43.02
C LYS A 131 2.68 -38.84 -41.61
N LEU A 132 3.31 -37.79 -41.09
CA LEU A 132 3.86 -37.76 -39.74
C LEU A 132 2.77 -37.36 -38.74
N ILE A 133 2.43 -38.25 -37.82
CA ILE A 133 1.26 -38.17 -36.94
C ILE A 133 1.65 -38.24 -35.47
N TYR A 134 2.60 -39.10 -35.09
CA TYR A 134 2.94 -39.32 -33.69
C TYR A 134 4.08 -38.42 -33.23
N ARG A 135 4.04 -37.99 -31.97
CA ARG A 135 5.19 -37.37 -31.32
C ARG A 135 5.99 -38.45 -30.59
N PRO A 136 7.31 -38.55 -30.77
CA PRO A 136 8.17 -39.39 -29.93
C PRO A 136 8.30 -38.81 -28.52
N ARG A 137 8.66 -39.66 -27.54
CA ARG A 137 8.81 -39.29 -26.13
C ARG A 137 9.94 -38.27 -25.89
N HIS A 138 11.09 -38.46 -26.52
CA HIS A 138 12.31 -37.66 -26.29
C HIS A 138 12.62 -36.62 -27.39
N GLY A 139 11.62 -36.21 -28.18
CA GLY A 139 11.83 -35.29 -29.31
C GLY A 139 12.39 -35.98 -30.55
N GLY A 140 12.82 -35.20 -31.56
CA GLY A 140 13.39 -35.75 -32.80
C GLY A 140 12.47 -35.76 -34.04
N GLY A 141 11.45 -34.90 -34.09
CA GLY A 141 10.52 -34.82 -35.24
C GLY A 141 9.28 -35.70 -35.07
N LEU A 142 8.29 -35.57 -35.97
CA LEU A 142 7.07 -36.38 -35.91
C LEU A 142 7.29 -37.74 -36.59
N LEU A 143 6.68 -38.79 -36.06
CA LEU A 143 6.76 -40.17 -36.56
C LEU A 143 5.53 -40.51 -37.41
N CYS A 144 5.69 -41.38 -38.40
CA CYS A 144 4.59 -41.84 -39.25
C CYS A 144 3.64 -42.80 -38.51
N ARG A 145 2.50 -43.11 -39.13
CA ARG A 145 1.50 -44.05 -38.56
C ARG A 145 2.06 -45.46 -38.24
N ARG A 146 3.13 -45.89 -38.92
CA ARG A 146 3.75 -47.22 -38.73
C ARG A 146 4.74 -47.24 -37.57
N CYS A 147 5.38 -46.10 -37.29
CA CYS A 147 6.31 -45.92 -36.18
C CYS A 147 5.57 -45.41 -34.95
N LYS A 148 4.60 -46.19 -34.45
CA LYS A 148 3.91 -45.85 -33.20
C LYS A 148 4.95 -45.84 -32.06
N PRO A 149 5.07 -44.76 -31.27
CA PRO A 149 5.93 -44.75 -30.10
C PRO A 149 5.50 -45.81 -29.09
N GLU A 150 6.46 -46.60 -28.60
CA GLU A 150 6.28 -47.61 -27.54
C GLU A 150 5.08 -48.55 -27.82
N PRO A 151 5.02 -49.25 -28.97
CA PRO A 151 3.82 -49.99 -29.38
C PRO A 151 3.47 -51.16 -28.45
N ASP A 152 4.48 -51.73 -27.80
CA ASP A 152 4.38 -52.89 -26.90
C ASP A 152 4.12 -52.51 -25.43
N VAL A 153 3.99 -51.21 -25.11
CA VAL A 153 3.75 -50.73 -23.74
C VAL A 153 2.24 -50.60 -23.51
N ASP A 154 1.75 -51.26 -22.46
CA ASP A 154 0.43 -50.96 -21.90
C ASP A 154 0.46 -49.61 -21.15
N HIS A 155 0.22 -48.52 -21.90
CA HIS A 155 0.18 -47.20 -21.32
C HIS A 155 -0.94 -47.02 -20.28
N ALA A 156 -2.04 -47.79 -20.35
CA ALA A 156 -3.11 -47.70 -19.37
C ALA A 156 -2.65 -48.25 -18.01
N ALA A 157 -1.96 -49.39 -18.01
CA ALA A 157 -1.31 -49.92 -16.80
C ALA A 157 -0.27 -48.94 -16.24
N LYS A 158 0.60 -48.39 -17.10
CA LYS A 158 1.62 -47.43 -16.66
C LYS A 158 1.06 -46.13 -16.09
N VAL A 159 -0.10 -45.68 -16.54
CA VAL A 159 -0.80 -44.53 -15.93
C VAL A 159 -1.26 -44.87 -14.51
N ARG A 160 -1.83 -46.06 -14.28
CA ARG A 160 -2.23 -46.50 -12.93
C ARG A 160 -1.04 -46.59 -12.00
N ASP A 161 0.04 -47.24 -12.45
CA ASP A 161 1.29 -47.34 -11.70
C ASP A 161 1.85 -45.95 -11.36
N GLY A 162 1.87 -45.05 -12.34
CA GLY A 162 2.35 -43.68 -12.16
C GLY A 162 1.52 -42.88 -11.15
N ILE A 163 0.20 -43.03 -11.16
CA ILE A 163 -0.68 -42.39 -10.16
C ILE A 163 -0.40 -42.96 -8.77
N ALA A 164 -0.26 -44.29 -8.63
CA ALA A 164 0.06 -44.92 -7.35
C ALA A 164 1.41 -44.42 -6.78
N GLN A 165 2.41 -44.24 -7.64
CA GLN A 165 3.74 -43.72 -7.26
C GLN A 165 3.71 -42.26 -6.76
N LEU A 166 2.68 -41.48 -7.08
CA LEU A 166 2.54 -40.12 -6.54
C LEU A 166 2.27 -40.10 -5.02
N ARG A 167 1.88 -41.24 -4.42
CA ARG A 167 1.49 -41.38 -3.00
C ARG A 167 0.30 -40.48 -2.64
N THR A 168 -0.79 -40.68 -3.38
CA THR A 168 -2.01 -39.87 -3.31
C THR A 168 -2.95 -40.22 -2.16
N GLY A 169 -2.71 -41.31 -1.43
CA GLY A 169 -3.65 -41.80 -0.41
C GLY A 169 -4.93 -42.44 -0.96
N LEU A 170 -5.12 -42.44 -2.29
CA LEU A 170 -6.27 -43.07 -2.94
C LEU A 170 -6.13 -44.59 -3.00
N SER A 171 -7.25 -45.30 -2.88
CA SER A 171 -7.34 -46.75 -3.06
C SER A 171 -7.14 -47.15 -4.53
N ALA A 172 -6.79 -48.43 -4.79
CA ALA A 172 -6.59 -48.93 -6.15
C ALA A 172 -7.84 -48.75 -7.04
N THR A 173 -9.04 -48.93 -6.47
CA THR A 173 -10.32 -48.75 -7.18
C THR A 173 -10.59 -47.29 -7.55
N GLU A 174 -10.18 -46.34 -6.70
CA GLU A 174 -10.29 -44.91 -6.99
C GLU A 174 -9.27 -44.47 -8.06
N ILE A 175 -8.06 -45.03 -8.02
CA ILE A 175 -7.05 -44.83 -9.07
C ILE A 175 -7.58 -45.34 -10.42
N ASP A 176 -8.16 -46.54 -10.46
CA ASP A 176 -8.76 -47.10 -11.67
C ASP A 176 -9.88 -46.22 -12.22
N ARG A 177 -10.76 -45.74 -11.34
CA ARG A 177 -11.85 -44.82 -11.70
C ARG A 177 -11.30 -43.54 -12.31
N VAL A 178 -10.31 -42.90 -11.69
CA VAL A 178 -9.69 -41.67 -12.22
C VAL A 178 -8.98 -41.93 -13.54
N ALA A 179 -8.23 -43.03 -13.66
CA ALA A 179 -7.51 -43.40 -14.88
C ALA A 179 -8.47 -43.68 -16.07
N SER A 180 -9.62 -44.31 -15.81
CA SER A 180 -10.63 -44.62 -16.83
C SER A 180 -11.18 -43.40 -17.58
N VAL A 181 -11.14 -42.22 -16.95
CA VAL A 181 -11.55 -40.94 -17.57
C VAL A 181 -10.69 -40.60 -18.80
N PHE A 182 -9.47 -41.16 -18.87
CA PHE A 182 -8.50 -40.93 -19.92
C PHE A 182 -8.37 -42.13 -20.87
N GLY A 183 -9.49 -42.63 -21.40
CA GLY A 183 -9.54 -43.86 -22.21
C GLY A 183 -8.94 -43.81 -23.61
N THR A 184 -8.45 -42.65 -24.10
CA THR A 184 -7.86 -42.58 -25.45
C THR A 184 -6.38 -42.95 -25.43
N ALA A 185 -5.91 -43.73 -26.41
CA ALA A 185 -4.51 -44.15 -26.50
C ALA A 185 -3.52 -42.97 -26.51
N VAL A 186 -3.93 -41.82 -27.05
CA VAL A 186 -3.13 -40.58 -27.04
C VAL A 186 -3.01 -40.01 -25.63
N ALA A 187 -4.12 -39.92 -24.89
CA ALA A 187 -4.12 -39.41 -23.53
C ALA A 187 -3.38 -40.33 -22.57
N GLN A 188 -3.55 -41.65 -22.69
CA GLN A 188 -2.85 -42.65 -21.87
C GLN A 188 -1.34 -42.58 -22.07
N ARG A 189 -0.89 -42.52 -23.33
CA ARG A 189 0.54 -42.39 -23.65
C ARG A 189 1.13 -41.08 -23.12
N GLU A 190 0.43 -39.97 -23.33
CA GLU A 190 0.88 -38.65 -22.84
C GLU A 190 0.95 -38.61 -21.30
N LEU A 191 -0.05 -39.17 -20.61
CA LEU A 191 -0.05 -39.25 -19.15
C LEU A 191 1.03 -40.19 -18.61
N ASN A 192 1.24 -41.34 -19.25
CA ASN A 192 2.32 -42.26 -18.91
C ASN A 192 3.66 -41.50 -18.92
N TRP A 193 4.00 -40.83 -20.03
CA TRP A 193 5.24 -40.06 -20.13
C TRP A 193 5.33 -38.96 -19.08
N ILE A 194 4.25 -38.22 -18.82
CA ILE A 194 4.27 -37.14 -17.82
C ILE A 194 4.48 -37.68 -16.41
N LEU A 195 3.80 -38.78 -16.04
CA LEU A 195 3.91 -39.40 -14.71
C LEU A 195 5.29 -40.01 -14.48
N GLN A 196 5.94 -40.54 -15.51
CA GLN A 196 7.28 -41.12 -15.42
C GLN A 196 8.38 -40.05 -15.47
N ASP A 197 8.30 -39.10 -16.41
CA ASP A 197 9.38 -38.16 -16.69
C ASP A 197 9.28 -36.87 -15.86
N THR A 198 8.06 -36.47 -15.48
CA THR A 198 7.78 -35.18 -14.83
C THR A 198 6.71 -35.24 -13.73
N PRO A 199 6.79 -36.20 -12.77
CA PRO A 199 5.75 -36.37 -11.74
C PRO A 199 5.57 -35.13 -10.85
N GLY A 200 6.61 -34.31 -10.67
CA GLY A 200 6.58 -33.08 -9.88
C GLY A 200 5.52 -32.06 -10.32
N VAL A 201 4.98 -32.18 -11.54
CA VAL A 201 3.90 -31.31 -12.03
C VAL A 201 2.64 -31.43 -11.18
N PHE A 202 2.34 -32.63 -10.67
CA PHE A 202 1.17 -32.89 -9.83
C PHE A 202 1.37 -32.41 -8.39
N ARG A 203 2.63 -32.23 -7.96
CA ARG A 203 3.00 -31.70 -6.64
C ARG A 203 3.14 -30.17 -6.63
N GLY A 204 3.06 -29.54 -7.80
CA GLY A 204 3.24 -28.09 -7.98
C GLY A 204 4.70 -27.64 -8.01
N GLU A 205 5.64 -28.56 -8.22
CA GLU A 205 7.08 -28.27 -8.33
C GLU A 205 7.41 -27.65 -9.70
N ILE A 206 6.67 -28.04 -10.74
CA ILE A 206 6.80 -27.53 -12.11
C ILE A 206 5.42 -27.22 -12.69
N ALA A 207 5.38 -26.27 -13.62
CA ALA A 207 4.12 -25.85 -14.26
C ALA A 207 3.65 -26.86 -15.30
N HIS A 208 2.32 -27.06 -15.36
CA HIS A 208 1.72 -27.92 -16.38
C HIS A 208 1.98 -27.42 -17.79
N ARG A 209 2.35 -28.33 -18.69
CA ARG A 209 2.46 -28.10 -20.14
C ARG A 209 1.30 -28.72 -20.93
N SER A 210 0.77 -29.83 -20.43
CA SER A 210 -0.31 -30.59 -21.07
C SER A 210 -1.69 -30.26 -20.48
N ALA A 211 -2.70 -30.12 -21.34
CA ALA A 211 -4.09 -30.01 -20.91
C ALA A 211 -4.60 -31.32 -20.25
N VAL A 212 -4.06 -32.47 -20.67
CA VAL A 212 -4.43 -33.78 -20.10
C VAL A 212 -3.90 -33.89 -18.67
N SER A 213 -2.67 -33.44 -18.40
CA SER A 213 -2.12 -33.40 -17.03
C SER A 213 -2.88 -32.46 -16.08
N VAL A 214 -3.36 -31.30 -16.58
CA VAL A 214 -4.21 -30.38 -15.80
C VAL A 214 -5.50 -31.07 -15.38
N ARG A 215 -6.15 -31.76 -16.34
CA ARG A 215 -7.37 -32.51 -16.06
C ARG A 215 -7.13 -33.66 -15.08
N LEU A 216 -6.02 -34.39 -15.20
CA LEU A 216 -5.71 -35.47 -14.25
C LEU A 216 -5.52 -34.92 -12.84
N ALA A 217 -4.79 -33.82 -12.66
CA ALA A 217 -4.65 -33.16 -11.35
C ALA A 217 -6.00 -32.73 -10.77
N GLU A 218 -6.88 -32.15 -11.60
CA GLU A 218 -8.25 -31.78 -11.18
C GLU A 218 -9.08 -33.01 -10.75
N GLN A 219 -8.98 -34.13 -11.47
CA GLN A 219 -9.68 -35.38 -11.11
C GLN A 219 -9.12 -36.03 -9.85
N LEU A 220 -7.79 -36.05 -9.67
CA LEU A 220 -7.15 -36.59 -8.47
C LEU A 220 -7.55 -35.79 -7.22
N VAL A 221 -7.51 -34.45 -7.28
CA VAL A 221 -7.95 -33.60 -6.16
C VAL A 221 -9.44 -33.78 -5.89
N ALA A 222 -10.28 -33.87 -6.93
CA ALA A 222 -11.71 -34.11 -6.77
C ALA A 222 -12.02 -35.49 -6.14
N ALA A 223 -11.14 -36.48 -6.35
CA ALA A 223 -11.21 -37.79 -5.71
C ALA A 223 -10.65 -37.80 -4.27
N GLY A 224 -10.13 -36.68 -3.76
CA GLY A 224 -9.58 -36.59 -2.40
C GLY A 224 -8.11 -36.94 -2.28
N ALA A 225 -7.33 -36.90 -3.37
CA ALA A 225 -5.90 -37.21 -3.33
C ALA A 225 -5.11 -36.27 -2.41
N ASP A 226 -4.36 -36.86 -1.48
CA ASP A 226 -3.29 -36.22 -0.74
C ASP A 226 -2.08 -35.96 -1.66
N ASN A 227 -1.24 -34.98 -1.32
CA ASN A 227 0.00 -34.65 -2.05
C ASN A 227 -0.15 -34.26 -3.55
N VAL A 228 -1.38 -34.05 -4.04
CA VAL A 228 -1.64 -33.47 -5.37
C VAL A 228 -2.14 -32.04 -5.20
N ARG A 229 -1.55 -31.09 -5.93
CA ARG A 229 -1.96 -29.68 -5.91
C ARG A 229 -2.80 -29.34 -7.12
N LEU A 230 -3.84 -28.52 -6.90
CA LEU A 230 -4.59 -27.94 -8.01
C LEU A 230 -3.66 -27.10 -8.91
N PRO A 231 -3.76 -27.23 -10.23
CA PRO A 231 -2.95 -26.47 -11.17
C PRO A 231 -3.07 -24.95 -10.95
N GLN A 232 -1.93 -24.29 -10.72
CA GLN A 232 -1.86 -22.84 -10.64
C GLN A 232 -1.34 -22.25 -11.96
N CYS A 233 -1.86 -21.08 -12.33
CA CYS A 233 -1.33 -20.37 -13.47
C CYS A 233 0.10 -19.88 -13.18
N PRO A 234 1.12 -20.21 -13.99
CA PRO A 234 2.52 -19.86 -13.71
C PRO A 234 2.81 -18.36 -13.79
N LEU A 235 1.87 -17.56 -14.31
CA LEU A 235 2.02 -16.11 -14.50
C LEU A 235 1.34 -15.30 -13.39
N CYS A 236 0.22 -15.78 -12.83
CA CYS A 236 -0.50 -15.06 -11.78
C CYS A 236 -0.65 -15.84 -10.48
N PHE A 237 -0.13 -17.08 -10.43
CA PHE A 237 -0.14 -18.00 -9.29
C PHE A 237 -1.53 -18.28 -8.69
N ARG A 238 -2.60 -17.95 -9.43
CA ARG A 238 -3.97 -18.25 -9.01
C ARG A 238 -4.36 -19.65 -9.45
N THR A 239 -5.05 -20.35 -8.56
CA THR A 239 -5.77 -21.60 -8.86
C THR A 239 -7.03 -21.25 -9.66
N VAL A 240 -6.95 -21.38 -10.99
CA VAL A 240 -8.03 -21.07 -11.94
C VAL A 240 -7.92 -22.01 -13.15
N LYS A 241 -8.98 -22.18 -13.93
CA LYS A 241 -8.98 -23.02 -15.14
C LYS A 241 -7.84 -22.62 -16.11
N LEU A 242 -6.94 -23.55 -16.38
CA LEU A 242 -5.78 -23.35 -17.27
C LEU A 242 -6.11 -23.77 -18.71
N GLY A 243 -6.93 -22.95 -19.37
CA GLY A 243 -7.43 -23.21 -20.73
C GLY A 243 -6.46 -22.84 -21.86
N SER A 244 -5.45 -22.02 -21.60
CA SER A 244 -4.60 -21.40 -22.62
C SER A 244 -3.12 -21.78 -22.45
N GLN A 245 -2.27 -21.39 -23.42
CA GLN A 245 -0.84 -21.69 -23.40
C GLN A 245 0.01 -20.50 -23.85
N ILE A 246 1.11 -20.23 -23.14
CA ILE A 246 2.17 -19.28 -23.50
C ILE A 246 3.50 -20.03 -23.38
N ASP A 247 4.34 -19.99 -24.41
CA ASP A 247 5.69 -20.58 -24.41
C ASP A 247 5.74 -22.04 -23.92
N GLY A 248 4.73 -22.84 -24.29
CA GLY A 248 4.65 -24.25 -23.88
C GLY A 248 3.99 -24.50 -22.52
N LEU A 249 3.73 -23.46 -21.71
CA LEU A 249 3.16 -23.58 -20.37
C LEU A 249 1.65 -23.29 -20.35
N ARG A 250 0.88 -24.11 -19.64
CA ARG A 250 -0.56 -23.90 -19.43
C ARG A 250 -0.79 -22.70 -18.53
N CYS A 251 -1.67 -21.80 -18.94
CA CYS A 251 -1.98 -20.58 -18.20
C CYS A 251 -3.49 -20.28 -18.25
N CYS A 252 -3.92 -19.36 -17.38
CA CYS A 252 -5.31 -18.91 -17.38
C CYS A 252 -5.58 -17.99 -18.59
N HIS A 253 -6.84 -17.98 -19.05
CA HIS A 253 -7.25 -17.17 -20.20
C HIS A 253 -6.97 -15.66 -19.99
N THR A 254 -7.04 -15.16 -18.75
CA THR A 254 -6.71 -13.77 -18.45
C THR A 254 -5.24 -13.45 -18.72
N CYS A 255 -4.31 -14.27 -18.22
CA CYS A 255 -2.88 -14.06 -18.46
C CYS A 255 -2.53 -14.24 -19.94
N TRP A 256 -3.14 -15.21 -20.61
CA TRP A 256 -3.04 -15.37 -22.06
C TRP A 256 -3.49 -14.13 -22.82
N GLY A 257 -4.71 -13.64 -22.52
CA GLY A 257 -5.25 -12.43 -23.12
C GLY A 257 -4.38 -11.22 -22.82
N HIS A 258 -3.84 -11.08 -21.61
CA HIS A 258 -2.94 -10.00 -21.24
C HIS A 258 -1.62 -10.03 -22.03
N HIS A 259 -1.02 -11.20 -22.20
CA HIS A 259 0.23 -11.37 -22.94
C HIS A 259 0.06 -10.96 -24.42
N PHE A 260 -0.98 -11.44 -25.10
CA PHE A 260 -1.22 -11.15 -26.52
C PHE A 260 -1.96 -9.83 -26.81
N SER A 261 -2.51 -9.19 -25.77
CA SER A 261 -3.11 -7.86 -25.92
C SER A 261 -2.13 -6.73 -25.72
N ARG A 262 -0.91 -6.97 -25.23
CA ARG A 262 0.09 -5.91 -25.16
C ARG A 262 0.66 -5.61 -26.54
N GLY A 263 0.78 -4.34 -26.86
CA GLY A 263 1.40 -3.86 -28.08
C GLY A 263 1.39 -2.34 -28.17
N THR A 264 1.94 -1.82 -29.25
CA THR A 264 1.95 -0.39 -29.57
C THR A 264 0.58 0.06 -30.05
N CYS A 265 -0.05 0.98 -29.31
CA CYS A 265 -1.33 1.56 -29.72
C CYS A 265 -1.17 2.37 -31.00
N ALA A 266 -1.97 2.08 -32.03
CA ALA A 266 -1.87 2.76 -33.33
C ALA A 266 -2.09 4.29 -33.25
N ARG A 267 -2.80 4.77 -32.22
CA ARG A 267 -3.13 6.19 -32.07
C ARG A 267 -2.21 6.99 -31.16
N CYS A 268 -1.70 6.41 -30.08
CA CYS A 268 -0.85 7.13 -29.12
C CYS A 268 0.59 6.62 -29.07
N GLY A 269 0.95 5.61 -29.87
CA GLY A 269 2.29 5.02 -29.88
C GLY A 269 2.70 4.26 -28.61
N CYS A 270 1.92 4.35 -27.52
CA CYS A 270 2.29 3.76 -26.24
C CYS A 270 2.08 2.24 -26.21
N GLN A 271 2.99 1.53 -25.55
CA GLN A 271 2.83 0.12 -25.16
C GLN A 271 1.70 -0.02 -24.12
N ARG A 272 0.57 -0.60 -24.53
CA ARG A 272 -0.67 -0.68 -23.74
C ARG A 272 -1.38 -2.02 -23.97
N HIS A 273 -2.39 -2.32 -23.16
CA HIS A 273 -3.37 -3.36 -23.51
C HIS A 273 -4.28 -2.86 -24.64
N LEU A 274 -4.19 -3.51 -25.79
CA LEU A 274 -4.92 -3.23 -27.01
C LEU A 274 -6.03 -4.27 -27.19
N ILE A 275 -7.16 -3.99 -26.56
CA ILE A 275 -8.36 -4.84 -26.63
C ILE A 275 -9.38 -4.31 -27.62
N ASN A 276 -9.19 -3.08 -28.11
CA ASN A 276 -10.12 -2.38 -28.98
C ASN A 276 -9.53 -2.24 -30.38
N TYR A 277 -10.41 -2.15 -31.37
CA TYR A 277 -10.06 -2.02 -32.78
C TYR A 277 -10.64 -0.73 -33.36
N HIS A 278 -9.95 -0.14 -34.32
CA HIS A 278 -10.39 1.03 -35.06
C HIS A 278 -10.11 0.87 -36.56
N GLY A 279 -10.98 1.43 -37.39
CA GLY A 279 -10.82 1.42 -38.85
C GLY A 279 -10.60 0.02 -39.45
N ALA A 280 -9.51 -0.14 -40.21
CA ALA A 280 -9.12 -1.33 -40.96
C ALA A 280 -8.49 -2.47 -40.11
N GLY A 281 -8.69 -2.47 -38.78
CA GLY A 281 -8.12 -3.50 -37.88
C GLY A 281 -6.98 -3.00 -37.00
N GLU A 282 -6.72 -1.69 -37.00
CA GLU A 282 -5.75 -1.06 -36.10
C GLU A 282 -6.13 -1.31 -34.64
N ARG A 283 -5.16 -1.71 -33.83
CA ARG A 283 -5.38 -2.01 -32.42
C ARG A 283 -5.15 -0.77 -31.57
N LEU A 284 -6.18 -0.38 -30.82
CA LEU A 284 -6.17 0.79 -29.93
C LEU A 284 -6.17 0.38 -28.45
N CYS A 285 -5.52 1.19 -27.62
CA CYS A 285 -5.70 1.10 -26.18
C CYS A 285 -7.09 1.62 -25.76
N HIS A 286 -7.60 1.12 -24.64
CA HIS A 286 -8.93 1.50 -24.12
C HIS A 286 -9.13 3.01 -24.03
N ARG A 287 -8.12 3.74 -23.55
CA ARG A 287 -8.17 5.20 -23.42
C ARG A 287 -8.36 5.90 -24.77
N CYS A 288 -7.55 5.54 -25.78
CA CYS A 288 -7.67 6.15 -27.11
C CYS A 288 -9.01 5.81 -27.76
N PHE A 289 -9.52 4.62 -27.52
CA PHE A 289 -10.85 4.22 -27.96
C PHE A 289 -11.96 5.03 -27.27
N GLU A 290 -11.92 5.20 -25.94
CA GLU A 290 -12.87 6.03 -25.19
C GLU A 290 -12.87 7.50 -25.61
N HIS A 291 -11.70 8.05 -25.97
CA HIS A 291 -11.57 9.45 -26.39
C HIS A 291 -11.85 9.65 -27.88
N ASP A 292 -12.09 8.59 -28.65
CA ASP A 292 -12.46 8.72 -30.05
C ASP A 292 -13.89 9.22 -30.19
N PRO A 293 -14.12 10.41 -30.80
CA PRO A 293 -15.47 10.93 -30.98
C PRO A 293 -16.38 10.02 -31.81
N VAL A 294 -15.81 9.10 -32.60
CA VAL A 294 -16.59 8.07 -33.33
C VAL A 294 -17.30 7.11 -32.37
N ASN A 295 -16.79 6.93 -31.16
CA ASN A 295 -17.36 6.03 -30.15
C ASN A 295 -18.23 6.76 -29.12
N HIS A 296 -18.58 8.03 -29.37
CA HIS A 296 -19.41 8.83 -28.48
C HIS A 296 -20.87 8.81 -28.92
N GLU A 297 -21.77 8.64 -27.97
CA GLU A 297 -23.21 8.60 -28.19
C GLU A 297 -23.92 9.56 -27.20
N PRO A 298 -25.12 10.06 -27.52
CA PRO A 298 -25.86 10.89 -26.59
C PRO A 298 -26.29 10.09 -25.36
N CYS A 299 -25.93 10.59 -24.17
CA CYS A 299 -26.36 9.99 -22.92
C CYS A 299 -27.85 10.26 -22.67
N THR A 300 -28.62 9.19 -22.44
CA THR A 300 -30.08 9.27 -22.22
C THR A 300 -30.46 10.11 -21.00
N ARG A 301 -29.55 10.25 -20.01
CA ARG A 301 -29.82 11.01 -18.78
C ARG A 301 -29.43 12.49 -18.85
N CYS A 302 -28.28 12.83 -19.44
CA CYS A 302 -27.77 14.20 -19.41
C CYS A 302 -27.68 14.86 -20.80
N GLY A 303 -28.04 14.16 -21.87
CA GLY A 303 -28.03 14.65 -23.25
C GLY A 303 -26.63 14.88 -23.84
N ARG A 304 -25.56 14.80 -23.05
CA ARG A 304 -24.19 15.01 -23.55
C ARG A 304 -23.75 13.87 -24.46
N VAL A 305 -23.15 14.24 -25.60
CA VAL A 305 -22.45 13.31 -26.48
C VAL A 305 -21.09 13.00 -25.85
N ASP A 306 -20.95 11.78 -25.34
CA ASP A 306 -19.75 11.31 -24.63
C ASP A 306 -19.66 9.78 -24.79
N PHE A 307 -18.56 9.17 -24.34
CA PHE A 307 -18.42 7.72 -24.33
C PHE A 307 -19.42 7.08 -23.35
N ILE A 308 -20.29 6.21 -23.88
CA ILE A 308 -21.30 5.50 -23.10
C ILE A 308 -20.65 4.31 -22.40
N ASN A 309 -20.63 4.34 -21.07
CA ASN A 309 -19.98 3.32 -20.24
C ASN A 309 -20.95 2.19 -19.85
N HIS A 310 -22.26 2.42 -19.97
CA HIS A 310 -23.29 1.45 -19.61
C HIS A 310 -24.45 1.47 -20.60
N HIS A 311 -24.85 0.28 -21.02
CA HIS A 311 -25.99 0.01 -21.91
C HIS A 311 -26.76 -1.20 -21.37
N ASP A 312 -28.04 -1.04 -21.08
CA ASP A 312 -28.93 -2.12 -20.58
C ASP A 312 -30.17 -2.31 -21.48
N GLY A 313 -30.16 -1.74 -22.68
CA GLY A 313 -31.26 -1.82 -23.65
C GLY A 313 -32.28 -0.69 -23.51
N GLN A 314 -32.41 -0.08 -22.33
CA GLN A 314 -33.33 1.04 -22.06
C GLN A 314 -32.59 2.36 -21.81
N ALA A 315 -31.37 2.31 -21.26
CA ALA A 315 -30.57 3.50 -20.96
C ALA A 315 -29.13 3.41 -21.49
N LYS A 316 -28.68 4.49 -22.13
CA LYS A 316 -27.30 4.75 -22.55
C LYS A 316 -26.69 5.78 -21.61
N LEU A 317 -25.87 5.34 -20.64
CA LEU A 317 -25.34 6.21 -19.60
C LEU A 317 -23.84 6.48 -19.76
N CYS A 318 -23.46 7.77 -19.80
CA CYS A 318 -22.06 8.18 -19.70
C CYS A 318 -21.52 7.88 -18.30
N ARG A 319 -20.18 7.86 -18.17
CA ARG A 319 -19.50 7.53 -16.90
C ARG A 319 -19.94 8.38 -15.71
N ARG A 320 -20.34 9.64 -15.95
CA ARG A 320 -20.82 10.55 -14.89
C ARG A 320 -22.27 10.25 -14.46
N CYS A 321 -23.08 9.77 -15.40
CA CYS A 321 -24.50 9.52 -15.17
C CYS A 321 -24.79 8.10 -14.68
N TYR A 322 -23.86 7.17 -14.85
CA TYR A 322 -23.96 5.80 -14.35
C TYR A 322 -23.62 5.71 -12.86
N PRO A 323 -24.60 5.47 -11.96
CA PRO A 323 -24.32 5.19 -10.56
C PRO A 323 -23.76 3.76 -10.41
N ALA A 324 -22.63 3.60 -9.72
CA ALA A 324 -22.14 2.26 -9.40
C ALA A 324 -23.12 1.56 -8.44
N PRO A 325 -23.42 0.27 -8.63
CA PRO A 325 -24.36 -0.44 -7.78
C PRO A 325 -23.93 -0.43 -6.31
N THR A 326 -24.86 -0.16 -5.40
CA THR A 326 -24.59 -0.19 -3.95
C THR A 326 -24.49 -1.63 -3.48
N ALA A 327 -23.38 -1.97 -2.81
CA ALA A 327 -23.17 -3.30 -2.21
C ALA A 327 -22.29 -3.19 -0.96
N VAL A 328 -22.28 -4.25 -0.15
CA VAL A 328 -21.40 -4.38 1.02
C VAL A 328 -19.97 -4.62 0.53
N CYS A 329 -19.05 -3.70 0.79
CA CYS A 329 -17.68 -3.82 0.31
C CYS A 329 -16.93 -4.96 1.01
N SER A 330 -16.48 -5.96 0.25
CA SER A 330 -15.69 -7.11 0.72
C SER A 330 -14.35 -6.75 1.39
N SER A 331 -13.88 -5.50 1.27
CA SER A 331 -12.63 -5.05 1.89
C SER A 331 -12.82 -4.23 3.16
N CYS A 332 -13.95 -3.54 3.33
CA CYS A 332 -14.18 -2.70 4.52
C CYS A 332 -15.51 -2.96 5.23
N GLY A 333 -16.33 -3.89 4.76
CA GLY A 333 -17.63 -4.24 5.34
C GLY A 333 -18.73 -3.20 5.15
N ARG A 334 -18.46 -2.04 4.53
CA ARG A 334 -19.42 -0.93 4.43
C ARG A 334 -20.26 -0.99 3.17
N THR A 335 -21.56 -0.71 3.29
CA THR A 335 -22.50 -0.52 2.17
C THR A 335 -22.17 0.78 1.44
N ARG A 336 -21.67 0.67 0.21
CA ARG A 336 -21.22 1.80 -0.62
C ARG A 336 -21.43 1.49 -2.11
N PRO A 337 -21.41 2.52 -2.99
CA PRO A 337 -21.26 2.29 -4.42
C PRO A 337 -19.99 1.47 -4.69
N CYS A 338 -20.18 0.25 -5.16
CA CYS A 338 -19.12 -0.73 -5.32
C CYS A 338 -18.92 -1.07 -6.80
N THR A 339 -17.66 -1.23 -7.16
CA THR A 339 -17.30 -1.90 -8.41
C THR A 339 -17.24 -3.41 -8.19
N ARG A 340 -17.31 -4.18 -9.28
CA ARG A 340 -17.18 -5.65 -9.25
C ARG A 340 -18.30 -6.39 -8.49
N THR A 341 -19.49 -5.80 -8.39
CA THR A 341 -20.64 -6.41 -7.70
C THR A 341 -20.99 -7.80 -8.25
N ARG A 342 -20.87 -8.00 -9.56
CA ARG A 342 -21.11 -9.29 -10.24
C ARG A 342 -20.04 -10.36 -10.00
N THR A 343 -18.95 -10.05 -9.31
CA THR A 343 -17.83 -10.99 -9.10
C THR A 343 -17.87 -11.69 -7.74
N GLY A 344 -18.91 -11.46 -6.94
CA GLY A 344 -19.00 -11.93 -5.55
C GLY A 344 -18.05 -11.21 -4.57
N LYS A 345 -17.14 -10.37 -5.07
CA LYS A 345 -16.23 -9.53 -4.26
C LYS A 345 -16.38 -8.04 -4.61
N PRO A 346 -17.53 -7.42 -4.27
CA PRO A 346 -17.73 -5.98 -4.44
C PRO A 346 -16.66 -5.18 -3.67
N ILE A 347 -16.07 -4.16 -4.31
CA ILE A 347 -15.08 -3.27 -3.67
C ILE A 347 -15.46 -1.81 -3.95
N CYS A 348 -15.57 -1.01 -2.88
CA CYS A 348 -15.85 0.42 -2.97
C CYS A 348 -14.65 1.18 -3.56
N GLY A 349 -14.91 2.33 -4.20
CA GLY A 349 -13.87 3.13 -4.84
C GLY A 349 -12.68 3.48 -3.93
N THR A 350 -12.93 3.72 -2.64
CA THR A 350 -11.90 4.03 -1.64
C THR A 350 -10.97 2.84 -1.37
N CYS A 351 -11.53 1.65 -1.13
CA CYS A 351 -10.73 0.44 -0.89
C CYS A 351 -9.99 0.01 -2.15
N SER A 352 -10.63 0.13 -3.33
CA SER A 352 -9.99 -0.11 -4.62
C SER A 352 -8.79 0.82 -4.84
N ALA A 353 -8.90 2.10 -4.50
CA ALA A 353 -7.78 3.04 -4.59
C ALA A 353 -6.63 2.70 -3.63
N LYS A 354 -6.93 2.24 -2.40
CA LYS A 354 -5.92 1.80 -1.42
C LYS A 354 -5.18 0.53 -1.83
N GLN A 355 -5.83 -0.36 -2.59
CA GLN A 355 -5.23 -1.60 -3.10
C GLN A 355 -4.31 -1.38 -4.31
N ARG A 356 -4.24 -0.17 -4.89
CA ARG A 356 -3.33 0.09 -6.01
C ARG A 356 -1.88 0.16 -5.51
N PRO A 357 -0.94 -0.57 -6.13
CA PRO A 357 0.47 -0.50 -5.75
C PRO A 357 0.99 0.94 -5.88
N PRO A 358 1.62 1.51 -4.84
CA PRO A 358 2.27 2.81 -4.96
C PRO A 358 3.46 2.69 -5.93
N GLN A 359 3.74 3.75 -6.67
CA GLN A 359 4.83 3.81 -7.65
C GLN A 359 5.73 5.01 -7.35
N PRO A 360 7.03 4.95 -7.71
CA PRO A 360 7.91 6.11 -7.61
C PRO A 360 7.38 7.21 -8.52
N CYS A 361 7.10 8.38 -7.95
CA CYS A 361 6.61 9.51 -8.72
C CYS A 361 7.70 10.04 -9.66
N SER A 362 7.42 10.22 -10.95
CA SER A 362 8.42 10.71 -11.92
C SER A 362 8.93 12.14 -11.64
N VAL A 363 8.18 12.93 -10.87
CA VAL A 363 8.57 14.30 -10.49
C VAL A 363 9.39 14.36 -9.21
N CYS A 364 9.09 13.53 -8.20
CA CYS A 364 9.71 13.66 -6.87
C CYS A 364 10.39 12.39 -6.34
N GLY A 365 10.43 11.30 -7.12
CA GLY A 365 11.01 10.00 -6.75
C GLY A 365 10.27 9.23 -5.65
N ASN A 366 9.47 9.88 -4.82
CA ASN A 366 8.79 9.26 -3.70
C ASN A 366 7.78 8.19 -4.14
N ILE A 367 7.81 7.03 -3.48
CA ILE A 367 6.84 5.95 -3.67
C ILE A 367 5.49 6.37 -3.09
N ARG A 368 4.52 6.68 -3.95
CA ARG A 368 3.18 7.17 -3.57
C ARG A 368 2.11 6.58 -4.48
N SER A 369 0.84 6.67 -4.06
CA SER A 369 -0.27 6.33 -4.95
C SER A 369 -0.30 7.27 -6.15
N VAL A 370 -0.39 6.70 -7.35
CA VAL A 370 -0.47 7.43 -8.62
C VAL A 370 -1.79 8.20 -8.67
N HIS A 371 -1.71 9.52 -8.82
CA HIS A 371 -2.88 10.39 -8.93
C HIS A 371 -3.25 10.63 -10.39
N THR A 372 -2.26 11.01 -11.20
CA THR A 372 -2.37 11.15 -12.65
C THR A 372 -1.13 10.53 -13.31
N ARG A 373 -1.14 10.46 -14.64
CA ARG A 373 0.03 10.08 -15.43
C ARG A 373 0.31 11.15 -16.49
N THR A 374 1.58 11.37 -16.81
CA THR A 374 1.99 12.20 -17.96
C THR A 374 1.50 11.58 -19.27
N ASP A 375 1.62 12.31 -20.38
CA ASP A 375 1.25 11.80 -21.70
C ASP A 375 2.11 10.59 -22.12
N ALA A 376 3.39 10.59 -21.72
CA ALA A 376 4.30 9.44 -21.82
C ALA A 376 3.92 8.27 -20.89
N GLY A 377 2.93 8.45 -20.00
CA GLY A 377 2.41 7.41 -19.13
C GLY A 377 3.12 7.29 -17.78
N GLU A 378 4.00 8.22 -17.42
CA GLU A 378 4.76 8.17 -16.16
C GLU A 378 3.88 8.53 -14.95
N PRO A 379 4.08 7.88 -13.79
CA PRO A 379 3.26 8.09 -12.60
C PRO A 379 3.55 9.43 -11.89
N VAL A 380 2.52 10.25 -11.70
CA VAL A 380 2.61 11.50 -10.93
C VAL A 380 1.73 11.42 -9.68
N CYS A 381 2.32 11.70 -8.51
CA CYS A 381 1.60 11.72 -7.24
C CYS A 381 0.73 12.99 -7.11
N ASN A 382 -0.34 12.94 -6.31
CA ASN A 382 -1.29 14.07 -6.17
C ASN A 382 -0.59 15.41 -5.84
N PRO A 383 0.39 15.48 -4.91
CA PRO A 383 1.12 16.73 -4.65
C PRO A 383 1.94 17.27 -5.83
N CYS A 384 2.48 16.39 -6.68
CA CYS A 384 3.25 16.80 -7.87
C CYS A 384 2.36 17.11 -9.07
N ALA A 385 1.13 16.59 -9.09
CA ALA A 385 0.15 16.83 -10.14
C ALA A 385 -0.57 18.19 -9.99
N ARG A 386 -0.50 18.81 -8.80
CA ARG A 386 -1.07 20.15 -8.57
C ARG A 386 -0.16 21.20 -9.20
N SER A 387 -0.74 22.13 -9.97
CA SER A 387 0.03 23.23 -10.54
C SER A 387 0.70 24.04 -9.44
N ARG A 388 2.00 24.29 -9.61
CA ARG A 388 2.78 25.16 -8.76
C ARG A 388 3.08 26.41 -9.57
N GLU A 389 2.59 27.53 -9.10
CA GLU A 389 2.74 28.82 -9.76
C GLU A 389 3.19 29.83 -8.71
N PRO A 390 3.86 30.93 -9.12
CA PRO A 390 4.16 32.03 -8.22
C PRO A 390 2.85 32.54 -7.58
N CYS A 391 2.79 32.51 -6.25
CA CYS A 391 1.66 33.08 -5.53
C CYS A 391 1.62 34.59 -5.77
N ALA A 392 0.49 35.13 -6.19
CA ALA A 392 0.34 36.55 -6.49
C ALA A 392 0.51 37.49 -5.27
N ARG A 393 0.52 36.95 -4.05
CA ARG A 393 0.75 37.73 -2.81
C ARG A 393 2.15 37.59 -2.25
N CYS A 394 2.71 36.38 -2.21
CA CYS A 394 4.02 36.14 -1.58
C CYS A 394 5.15 35.80 -2.57
N GLY A 395 4.88 35.74 -3.87
CA GLY A 395 5.85 35.41 -4.92
C GLY A 395 6.33 33.96 -4.93
N LYS A 396 6.21 33.22 -3.82
CA LYS A 396 6.70 31.84 -3.70
C LYS A 396 5.95 30.89 -4.64
N THR A 397 6.69 30.07 -5.37
CA THR A 397 6.16 29.02 -6.25
C THR A 397 5.61 27.85 -5.43
N LEU A 398 4.29 27.87 -5.20
CA LEU A 398 3.57 26.95 -4.32
C LEU A 398 2.34 26.39 -5.03
N GLY A 399 1.73 25.34 -4.46
CA GLY A 399 0.49 24.79 -5.00
C GLY A 399 -0.65 25.83 -4.96
N VAL A 400 -1.29 26.05 -6.10
CA VAL A 400 -2.41 27.01 -6.21
C VAL A 400 -3.63 26.46 -5.45
N SER A 401 -4.10 27.22 -4.46
CA SER A 401 -5.27 26.87 -3.63
C SER A 401 -6.55 27.54 -4.10
N ALA A 402 -6.45 28.74 -4.69
CA ALA A 402 -7.54 29.44 -5.37
C ALA A 402 -6.97 30.38 -6.45
N ARG A 403 -7.81 30.74 -7.42
CA ARG A 403 -7.57 31.84 -8.35
C ARG A 403 -8.68 32.86 -8.17
N LEU A 404 -8.32 34.11 -7.90
CA LEU A 404 -9.29 35.20 -7.78
C LEU A 404 -9.14 36.15 -8.96
N ALA A 405 -10.26 36.62 -9.51
CA ALA A 405 -10.25 37.65 -10.53
C ALA A 405 -9.55 38.91 -10.00
N GLY A 406 -8.66 39.51 -10.79
CA GLY A 406 -7.88 40.70 -10.41
C GLY A 406 -6.69 40.46 -9.48
N VAL A 407 -6.61 39.31 -8.79
CA VAL A 407 -5.47 38.98 -7.90
C VAL A 407 -4.59 37.88 -8.49
N GLY A 408 -5.16 36.87 -9.15
CA GLY A 408 -4.40 35.73 -9.70
C GLY A 408 -4.30 34.54 -8.73
N PRO A 409 -3.32 33.63 -8.93
CA PRO A 409 -3.19 32.40 -8.15
C PRO A 409 -2.68 32.65 -6.73
N LEU A 410 -3.34 32.09 -5.72
CA LEU A 410 -2.96 32.21 -4.32
C LEU A 410 -2.56 30.86 -3.73
N CYS A 411 -1.46 30.84 -2.96
CA CYS A 411 -1.11 29.71 -2.12
C CYS A 411 -2.05 29.61 -0.90
N SER A 412 -2.09 28.47 -0.22
CA SER A 412 -3.01 28.23 0.90
C SER A 412 -2.86 29.24 2.04
N ALA A 413 -1.63 29.70 2.33
CA ALA A 413 -1.34 30.66 3.39
C ALA A 413 -1.83 32.07 3.02
N CYS A 414 -1.57 32.53 1.80
CA CYS A 414 -2.04 33.83 1.34
C CYS A 414 -3.56 33.85 1.17
N LEU A 415 -4.15 32.79 0.64
CA LEU A 415 -5.61 32.62 0.58
C LEU A 415 -6.25 32.67 1.98
N GLN A 416 -5.53 32.24 3.03
CA GLN A 416 -6.03 32.33 4.41
C GLN A 416 -6.12 33.76 4.93
N ARG A 417 -5.35 34.70 4.37
CA ARG A 417 -5.28 36.11 4.77
C ARG A 417 -5.94 37.05 3.78
N GLU A 418 -6.55 36.50 2.72
CA GLU A 418 -7.09 37.30 1.63
C GLU A 418 -8.37 38.05 2.08
N PRO A 419 -8.39 39.40 2.04
CA PRO A 419 -9.50 40.19 2.59
C PRO A 419 -10.86 39.88 1.98
N ALA A 420 -10.92 39.45 0.71
CA ALA A 420 -12.15 39.06 0.04
C ALA A 420 -12.92 37.90 0.72
N TYR A 421 -12.28 37.18 1.65
CA TYR A 421 -12.91 36.12 2.44
C TYR A 421 -13.22 36.53 3.89
N PHE A 422 -13.05 37.81 4.22
CA PHE A 422 -13.31 38.36 5.54
C PHE A 422 -14.65 39.10 5.50
N THR A 423 -15.51 38.82 6.47
CA THR A 423 -16.84 39.40 6.60
C THR A 423 -17.24 39.35 8.06
N ASP A 424 -18.26 40.11 8.46
CA ASP A 424 -18.67 40.19 9.86
C ASP A 424 -19.46 38.95 10.25
N CYS A 425 -19.16 38.43 11.44
CA CYS A 425 -19.91 37.32 12.01
C CYS A 425 -21.35 37.74 12.30
N VAL A 426 -22.33 37.04 11.75
CA VAL A 426 -23.76 37.37 11.97
C VAL A 426 -24.22 37.20 13.43
N GLN A 427 -23.45 36.51 14.27
CA GLN A 427 -23.80 36.26 15.68
C GLN A 427 -23.04 37.16 16.66
N CYS A 428 -21.73 37.35 16.47
CA CYS A 428 -20.90 38.13 17.41
C CYS A 428 -20.37 39.44 16.84
N GLY A 429 -20.64 39.76 15.57
CA GLY A 429 -20.15 40.96 14.90
C GLY A 429 -18.64 41.00 14.61
N ALA A 430 -17.86 40.00 15.06
CA ALA A 430 -16.41 40.00 14.85
C ALA A 430 -16.06 39.92 13.35
N HIS A 431 -15.27 40.87 12.88
CA HIS A 431 -14.75 40.89 11.52
C HIS A 431 -13.65 39.84 11.33
N GLY A 432 -13.82 38.95 10.37
CA GLY A 432 -12.82 37.93 10.10
C GLY A 432 -13.27 36.91 9.08
N ARG A 433 -12.47 35.84 8.92
CA ARG A 433 -12.86 34.76 8.03
C ARG A 433 -14.01 33.95 8.64
N THR A 434 -15.19 34.03 8.03
CA THR A 434 -16.32 33.18 8.43
C THR A 434 -16.10 31.73 8.03
N TYR A 435 -16.71 30.83 8.80
CA TYR A 435 -16.68 29.40 8.57
C TYR A 435 -17.84 28.99 7.65
N HIS A 436 -19.04 28.86 8.18
CA HIS A 436 -20.25 28.45 7.46
C HIS A 436 -21.43 29.29 7.94
N ARG A 437 -22.38 29.58 7.04
CA ARG A 437 -23.61 30.37 7.32
C ARG A 437 -23.34 31.74 7.96
N GLY A 438 -22.25 32.40 7.55
CA GLY A 438 -21.88 33.72 8.09
C GLY A 438 -21.37 33.72 9.54
N LEU A 439 -21.15 32.56 10.16
CA LEU A 439 -20.62 32.46 11.52
C LEU A 439 -19.10 32.40 11.52
N CYS A 440 -18.45 33.09 12.47
CA CYS A 440 -17.03 32.90 12.73
C CYS A 440 -16.78 31.49 13.32
N PRO A 441 -15.54 30.97 13.29
CA PRO A 441 -15.24 29.64 13.80
C PRO A 441 -15.66 29.44 15.26
N ALA A 442 -15.48 30.45 16.11
CA ALA A 442 -15.86 30.40 17.51
C ALA A 442 -17.37 30.26 17.71
N CYS A 443 -18.18 31.02 16.96
CA CYS A 443 -19.65 30.94 17.04
C CYS A 443 -20.21 29.65 16.41
N ALA A 444 -19.58 29.13 15.35
CA ALA A 444 -20.02 27.89 14.71
C ALA A 444 -19.70 26.63 15.54
N CYS A 445 -18.60 26.64 16.30
CA CYS A 445 -18.07 25.43 16.97
C CYS A 445 -19.03 24.77 17.97
N PRO A 446 -19.71 25.50 18.89
CA PRO A 446 -20.66 24.89 19.82
C PRO A 446 -21.81 24.15 19.13
N GLY A 447 -22.38 24.75 18.08
CA GLY A 447 -23.48 24.13 17.32
C GLY A 447 -23.03 22.87 16.59
N GLU A 448 -21.89 22.93 15.91
CA GLU A 448 -21.31 21.79 15.18
C GLU A 448 -20.91 20.63 16.11
N LEU A 449 -20.43 20.92 17.33
CA LEU A 449 -20.12 19.91 18.34
C LEU A 449 -21.39 19.28 18.92
N ARG A 450 -22.40 20.08 19.27
CA ARG A 450 -23.68 19.57 19.75
C ARG A 450 -24.34 18.66 18.71
N GLU A 451 -24.38 19.06 17.46
CA GLU A 451 -24.93 18.24 16.38
C GLU A 451 -24.13 16.95 16.16
N LEU A 452 -22.82 16.96 16.40
CA LEU A 452 -21.97 15.77 16.23
C LEU A 452 -22.18 14.72 17.33
N PHE A 453 -22.43 15.15 18.56
CA PHE A 453 -22.50 14.28 19.75
C PHE A 453 -23.92 14.07 20.30
N ALA A 454 -24.92 14.82 19.84
CA ALA A 454 -26.29 14.65 20.30
C ALA A 454 -26.91 13.36 19.76
N LYS A 455 -27.63 12.66 20.64
CA LYS A 455 -28.50 11.54 20.30
C LYS A 455 -29.94 11.99 20.49
N ASN A 456 -30.76 11.88 19.45
CA ASN A 456 -32.15 12.37 19.43
C ASN A 456 -32.31 13.86 19.84
N GLY A 457 -31.27 14.67 19.63
CA GLY A 457 -31.26 16.10 19.99
C GLY A 457 -30.72 16.41 21.40
N GLU A 458 -30.44 15.40 22.22
CA GLU A 458 -29.94 15.56 23.59
C GLU A 458 -28.49 15.07 23.71
N LEU A 459 -27.73 15.67 24.63
CA LEU A 459 -26.36 15.27 24.97
C LEU A 459 -26.39 14.49 26.28
N SER A 460 -25.78 13.30 26.32
CA SER A 460 -25.54 12.60 27.59
C SER A 460 -24.55 13.36 28.48
N GLY A 461 -24.50 13.04 29.78
CA GLY A 461 -23.54 13.69 30.70
C GLY A 461 -22.08 13.51 30.27
N ALA A 462 -21.70 12.36 29.69
CA ALA A 462 -20.38 12.16 29.12
C ALA A 462 -20.14 13.01 27.86
N ALA A 463 -21.11 13.06 26.94
CA ALA A 463 -21.03 13.85 25.73
C ALA A 463 -20.92 15.35 26.02
N SER A 464 -21.68 15.84 27.00
CA SER A 464 -21.62 17.23 27.49
C SER A 464 -20.20 17.61 27.96
N ARG A 465 -19.59 16.79 28.83
CA ARG A 465 -18.20 17.00 29.29
C ARG A 465 -17.17 17.00 28.16
N ILE A 466 -17.37 16.15 27.14
CA ILE A 466 -16.50 16.13 25.95
C ILE A 466 -16.63 17.44 25.16
N VAL A 467 -17.86 17.93 24.96
CA VAL A 467 -18.13 19.20 24.27
C VAL A 467 -17.47 20.36 25.01
N GLU A 468 -17.64 20.43 26.34
CA GLU A 468 -17.03 21.45 27.19
C GLU A 468 -15.50 21.47 27.06
N ALA A 469 -14.85 20.31 27.14
CA ALA A 469 -13.40 20.20 26.97
C ALA A 469 -12.92 20.66 25.58
N LEU A 470 -13.67 20.34 24.52
CA LEU A 470 -13.34 20.75 23.15
C LEU A 470 -13.54 22.26 22.93
N LEU A 471 -14.49 22.88 23.64
CA LEU A 471 -14.73 24.33 23.58
C LEU A 471 -13.63 25.16 24.25
N GLN A 472 -12.80 24.56 25.12
CA GLN A 472 -11.59 25.20 25.66
C GLN A 472 -10.44 25.29 24.64
N CYS A 473 -10.61 24.71 23.45
CA CYS A 473 -9.59 24.69 22.40
C CYS A 473 -9.89 25.72 21.30
N ASP A 474 -8.88 26.02 20.48
CA ASP A 474 -9.08 26.84 19.28
C ASP A 474 -10.17 26.23 18.37
N ALA A 475 -11.17 27.04 18.05
CA ALA A 475 -12.39 26.57 17.38
C ALA A 475 -12.14 26.02 15.96
N MET A 476 -11.29 26.67 15.15
CA MET A 476 -11.05 26.26 13.77
C MET A 476 -10.39 24.87 13.67
N PRO A 477 -9.35 24.54 14.45
CA PRO A 477 -8.87 23.17 14.49
C PRO A 477 -9.87 22.13 14.99
N VAL A 478 -10.72 22.45 15.97
CA VAL A 478 -11.83 21.57 16.40
C VAL A 478 -12.81 21.33 15.25
N LEU A 479 -13.25 22.37 14.55
CA LEU A 479 -14.12 22.26 13.38
C LEU A 479 -13.52 21.42 12.25
N ARG A 480 -12.20 21.55 11.99
CA ARG A 480 -11.50 20.68 11.02
C ARG A 480 -11.53 19.21 11.45
N TRP A 481 -11.43 18.96 12.76
CA TRP A 481 -11.56 17.63 13.33
C TRP A 481 -13.00 17.09 13.23
N VAL A 482 -14.01 17.90 13.57
CA VAL A 482 -15.45 17.58 13.42
C VAL A 482 -15.75 17.12 11.99
N ARG A 483 -15.36 17.92 10.98
CA ARG A 483 -15.56 17.58 9.56
C ARG A 483 -14.93 16.24 9.19
N ARG A 484 -13.77 15.92 9.75
CA ARG A 484 -13.09 14.64 9.52
C ARG A 484 -13.84 13.48 10.18
N MET A 485 -14.40 13.67 11.38
CA MET A 485 -15.16 12.64 12.09
C MET A 485 -16.46 12.30 11.37
N ARG A 486 -17.24 13.32 10.95
CA ARG A 486 -18.49 13.12 10.18
C ARG A 486 -18.31 12.25 8.93
N SER A 487 -17.16 12.35 8.27
CA SER A 487 -16.93 11.64 7.01
C SER A 487 -16.43 10.19 7.18
N ASN A 488 -15.85 9.83 8.33
CA ASN A 488 -15.00 8.63 8.41
C ASN A 488 -14.96 7.90 9.76
N SER A 489 -15.78 8.28 10.76
CA SER A 489 -15.70 7.68 12.10
C SER A 489 -17.07 7.41 12.72
N GLU A 490 -17.21 6.24 13.34
CA GLU A 490 -18.32 5.87 14.23
C GLU A 490 -18.12 6.39 15.66
N LEU A 491 -16.94 6.97 15.94
CA LEU A 491 -16.55 7.42 17.27
C LEU A 491 -17.56 8.40 17.90
N PRO A 492 -18.10 9.42 17.19
CA PRO A 492 -19.08 10.30 17.80
C PRO A 492 -20.37 9.59 18.23
N ALA A 493 -20.87 8.65 17.42
CA ALA A 493 -22.03 7.86 17.78
C ALA A 493 -21.74 6.98 19.00
N GLN A 494 -20.58 6.31 19.04
CA GLN A 494 -20.16 5.51 20.19
C GLN A 494 -19.99 6.34 21.47
N LEU A 495 -19.49 7.57 21.35
CA LEU A 495 -19.38 8.50 22.48
C LEU A 495 -20.73 9.04 22.93
N ALA A 496 -21.70 9.18 22.02
CA ALA A 496 -23.06 9.57 22.34
C ALA A 496 -23.85 8.45 23.05
N GLU A 497 -23.44 7.19 22.91
CA GLU A 497 -23.99 6.04 23.65
C GLU A 497 -23.44 5.94 25.08
N LEU A 498 -22.39 6.69 25.43
CA LEU A 498 -21.90 6.73 26.80
C LEU A 498 -22.95 7.40 27.70
N GLY A 499 -23.11 6.85 28.91
CA GLY A 499 -24.03 7.38 29.93
C GLY A 499 -23.58 8.72 30.51
N ASP A 500 -23.91 8.95 31.78
CA ASP A 500 -23.65 10.26 32.40
C ASP A 500 -22.22 10.45 32.90
N THR A 501 -21.50 9.35 33.17
CA THR A 501 -20.11 9.36 33.64
C THR A 501 -19.11 9.20 32.50
N LEU A 502 -17.96 9.86 32.63
CA LEU A 502 -16.84 9.71 31.70
C LEU A 502 -15.58 9.33 32.47
N SER A 503 -15.01 8.18 32.11
CA SER A 503 -13.81 7.61 32.72
C SER A 503 -12.82 7.16 31.64
N HIS A 504 -11.62 6.75 32.05
CA HIS A 504 -10.66 6.14 31.13
C HIS A 504 -11.15 4.79 30.58
N HIS A 505 -11.93 4.03 31.37
CA HIS A 505 -12.43 2.72 31.00
C HIS A 505 -13.42 2.80 29.83
N ASP A 506 -14.32 3.79 29.87
CA ASP A 506 -15.27 4.07 28.78
C ASP A 506 -14.57 4.29 27.44
N LEU A 507 -13.38 4.91 27.45
CA LEU A 507 -12.58 5.10 26.25
C LEU A 507 -11.72 3.88 25.87
N ASP A 508 -11.42 2.99 26.82
CA ASP A 508 -10.67 1.76 26.58
C ASP A 508 -11.54 0.69 25.92
N ASP A 509 -12.84 0.68 26.19
CA ASP A 509 -13.82 -0.23 25.60
C ASP A 509 -14.16 0.12 24.14
N LEU A 510 -13.79 1.33 23.70
CA LEU A 510 -13.92 1.74 22.31
C LEU A 510 -12.85 1.08 21.42
N PRO A 511 -13.16 0.81 20.13
CA PRO A 511 -12.18 0.29 19.19
C PRO A 511 -10.91 1.15 19.12
N ALA A 512 -9.77 0.53 19.40
CA ALA A 512 -8.49 1.22 19.49
C ALA A 512 -8.18 2.03 18.22
N SER A 513 -8.14 3.35 18.36
CA SER A 513 -7.89 4.26 17.24
C SER A 513 -7.08 5.48 17.66
N LYS A 514 -6.37 6.09 16.70
CA LYS A 514 -5.66 7.35 16.94
C LYS A 514 -6.60 8.48 17.37
N SER A 515 -7.88 8.41 16.98
CA SER A 515 -8.89 9.41 17.33
C SER A 515 -9.30 9.32 18.79
N VAL A 516 -9.48 8.09 19.32
CA VAL A 516 -9.76 7.84 20.74
C VAL A 516 -8.60 8.30 21.60
N GLU A 517 -7.37 7.90 21.26
CA GLU A 517 -6.17 8.36 21.97
C GLU A 517 -6.02 9.87 21.94
N TRP A 518 -6.30 10.50 20.80
CA TRP A 518 -6.25 11.95 20.67
C TRP A 518 -7.28 12.63 21.57
N LEU A 519 -8.53 12.13 21.61
CA LEU A 519 -9.58 12.68 22.44
C LEU A 519 -9.24 12.51 23.93
N ARG A 520 -8.75 11.33 24.32
CA ARG A 520 -8.28 11.06 25.69
C ARG A 520 -7.22 12.08 26.13
N ASN A 521 -6.26 12.41 25.26
CA ASN A 521 -5.24 13.41 25.60
C ASN A 521 -5.85 14.80 25.81
N ILE A 522 -6.87 15.19 25.04
CA ILE A 522 -7.58 16.47 25.24
C ILE A 522 -8.32 16.46 26.57
N LEU A 523 -9.06 15.40 26.87
CA LEU A 523 -9.83 15.27 28.11
C LEU A 523 -8.93 15.28 29.36
N VAL A 524 -7.75 14.67 29.28
CA VAL A 524 -6.73 14.76 30.34
C VAL A 524 -6.15 16.17 30.46
N THR A 525 -5.92 16.85 29.34
CA THR A 525 -5.39 18.24 29.37
C THR A 525 -6.43 19.23 29.90
N ALA A 526 -7.71 19.01 29.60
CA ALA A 526 -8.85 19.78 30.10
C ALA A 526 -9.29 19.37 31.51
N GLU A 527 -8.53 18.48 32.18
CA GLU A 527 -8.80 17.97 33.54
C GLU A 527 -10.16 17.27 33.73
N VAL A 528 -10.82 16.88 32.63
CA VAL A 528 -12.04 16.05 32.64
C VAL A 528 -11.73 14.61 33.00
N LEU A 529 -10.56 14.11 32.60
CA LEU A 529 -10.04 12.79 32.99
C LEU A 529 -8.74 12.96 33.81
N PRO A 530 -8.53 12.15 34.85
CA PRO A 530 -7.28 12.20 35.62
C PRO A 530 -6.08 11.84 34.73
N ALA A 531 -4.91 12.39 35.07
CA ALA A 531 -3.67 12.02 34.39
C ALA A 531 -3.42 10.51 34.50
N ARG A 532 -3.16 9.86 33.36
CA ARG A 532 -2.86 8.43 33.28
C ARG A 532 -1.63 8.21 32.41
N ASP A 533 -0.61 7.55 32.96
CA ASP A 533 0.58 7.24 32.16
C ASP A 533 0.25 6.15 31.12
N PRO A 534 0.35 6.45 29.81
CA PRO A 534 -0.07 5.53 28.76
C PRO A 534 0.90 4.35 28.58
N TYR A 535 2.12 4.44 29.10
CA TYR A 535 3.09 3.34 29.06
C TYR A 535 2.90 2.40 30.24
N LEU A 536 2.59 2.92 31.43
CA LEU A 536 2.22 2.09 32.59
C LEU A 536 0.97 1.26 32.28
N HIS A 537 -0.12 1.93 31.89
CA HIS A 537 -1.39 1.26 31.62
C HIS A 537 -1.27 0.17 30.53
N ARG A 538 -0.58 0.46 29.42
CA ARG A 538 -0.33 -0.54 28.37
C ARG A 538 0.53 -1.70 28.89
N THR A 539 1.46 -1.44 29.81
CA THR A 539 2.30 -2.48 30.40
C THR A 539 1.50 -3.37 31.35
N GLU A 540 0.59 -2.79 32.14
CA GLU A 540 -0.34 -3.53 33.01
C GLU A 540 -1.25 -4.45 32.19
N GLN A 541 -1.91 -3.92 31.15
CA GLN A 541 -2.74 -4.72 30.24
C GLN A 541 -1.93 -5.84 29.56
N TYR A 542 -0.70 -5.54 29.12
CA TYR A 542 0.17 -6.52 28.48
C TYR A 542 0.57 -7.65 29.43
N ILE A 543 0.95 -7.31 30.67
CA ILE A 543 1.30 -8.31 31.70
C ILE A 543 0.09 -9.18 32.02
N ALA A 544 -1.10 -8.58 32.23
CA ALA A 544 -2.32 -9.32 32.50
C ALA A 544 -2.66 -10.33 31.38
N ALA A 545 -2.57 -9.89 30.12
CA ALA A 545 -2.81 -10.74 28.96
C ALA A 545 -1.78 -11.89 28.85
N ARG A 546 -0.50 -11.64 29.15
CA ARG A 546 0.55 -12.67 29.13
C ARG A 546 0.44 -13.66 30.30
N LEU A 547 0.04 -13.21 31.48
CA LEU A 547 -0.22 -14.10 32.61
C LEU A 547 -1.38 -15.06 32.31
N ALA A 548 -2.37 -14.64 31.52
CA ALA A 548 -3.49 -15.48 31.13
C ALA A 548 -3.08 -16.67 30.24
N THR A 549 -1.91 -16.63 29.58
CA THR A 549 -1.43 -17.72 28.70
C THR A 549 -0.71 -18.84 29.43
N ILE A 550 -0.40 -18.69 30.73
CA ILE A 550 0.31 -19.71 31.51
C ILE A 550 -0.73 -20.67 32.09
N GLY A 551 -0.71 -21.94 31.69
CA GLY A 551 -1.67 -22.94 32.17
C GLY A 551 -1.49 -23.25 33.66
N ASN A 552 -0.26 -23.57 34.09
CA ASN A 552 0.07 -23.96 35.45
C ASN A 552 -0.25 -22.81 36.44
N ARG A 553 -0.97 -23.13 37.52
CA ARG A 553 -1.48 -22.14 38.49
C ARG A 553 -0.36 -21.57 39.37
N ASP A 554 0.58 -22.40 39.80
CA ASP A 554 1.68 -22.02 40.68
C ASP A 554 2.73 -21.21 39.93
N ASP A 555 3.08 -21.64 38.71
CA ASP A 555 4.00 -20.88 37.85
C ASP A 555 3.41 -19.52 37.47
N ARG A 556 2.09 -19.47 37.19
CA ARG A 556 1.39 -18.20 36.93
C ARG A 556 1.43 -17.27 38.14
N ALA A 557 1.31 -17.81 39.36
CA ALA A 557 1.43 -17.03 40.59
C ALA A 557 2.86 -16.50 40.78
N ALA A 558 3.88 -17.31 40.52
CA ALA A 558 5.29 -16.92 40.59
C ALA A 558 5.61 -15.78 39.60
N VAL A 559 5.19 -15.91 38.33
CA VAL A 559 5.40 -14.87 37.32
C VAL A 559 4.62 -13.60 37.64
N ARG A 560 3.38 -13.71 38.15
CA ARG A 560 2.60 -12.55 38.63
C ARG A 560 3.36 -11.81 39.73
N ALA A 561 3.80 -12.53 40.77
CA ALA A 561 4.55 -11.93 41.87
C ALA A 561 5.82 -11.23 41.38
N PHE A 562 6.60 -11.86 40.50
CA PHE A 562 7.78 -11.23 39.93
C PHE A 562 7.46 -9.95 39.16
N THR A 563 6.50 -10.02 38.23
CA THR A 563 6.14 -8.87 37.37
C THR A 563 5.55 -7.72 38.18
N GLU A 564 4.77 -8.01 39.22
CA GLU A 564 4.18 -7.01 40.12
C GLU A 564 5.27 -6.28 40.93
N TRP A 565 6.16 -7.01 41.59
CA TRP A 565 7.19 -6.43 42.47
C TRP A 565 8.39 -5.86 41.73
N ASN A 566 8.83 -6.48 40.64
CA ASN A 566 10.03 -6.10 39.90
C ASN A 566 9.74 -5.10 38.76
N HIS A 567 8.56 -5.16 38.13
CA HIS A 567 8.20 -4.27 37.03
C HIS A 567 7.18 -3.22 37.47
N LEU A 568 5.97 -3.63 37.81
CA LEU A 568 4.86 -2.70 38.02
C LEU A 568 5.12 -1.74 39.18
N ARG A 569 5.60 -2.22 40.33
CA ARG A 569 5.99 -1.34 41.45
C ARG A 569 7.02 -0.30 41.05
N LYS A 570 8.06 -0.70 40.30
CA LYS A 570 9.13 0.21 39.84
C LYS A 570 8.68 1.15 38.73
N LEU A 571 7.64 0.80 37.97
CA LEU A 571 7.03 1.66 36.96
C LEU A 571 6.07 2.66 37.61
N ARG A 572 5.22 2.20 38.54
CA ARG A 572 4.31 3.04 39.35
C ARG A 572 5.09 4.11 40.12
N ALA A 573 6.08 3.71 40.93
CA ALA A 573 6.92 4.64 41.66
C ALA A 573 7.66 5.67 40.77
N ARG A 574 7.94 5.31 39.51
CA ARG A 574 8.53 6.26 38.54
C ARG A 574 7.49 7.15 37.89
N ALA A 575 6.28 6.64 37.63
CA ALA A 575 5.17 7.40 37.10
C ALA A 575 4.74 8.50 38.09
N ASP A 576 4.80 8.21 39.40
CA ASP A 576 4.54 9.18 40.47
C ASP A 576 5.56 10.34 40.47
N GLN A 577 6.79 10.08 40.02
CA GLN A 577 7.84 11.10 39.89
C GLN A 577 7.77 11.86 38.56
N GLY A 578 6.95 11.41 37.61
CA GLY A 578 6.76 12.05 36.30
C GLY A 578 6.53 11.05 35.15
N PRO A 579 6.26 11.56 33.94
CA PRO A 579 5.89 10.73 32.79
C PRO A 579 6.93 9.66 32.44
N LEU A 580 6.49 8.43 32.21
CA LEU A 580 7.35 7.33 31.82
C LEU A 580 7.86 7.50 30.39
N LYS A 581 9.09 7.05 30.17
CA LYS A 581 9.66 6.92 28.82
C LYS A 581 9.15 5.63 28.19
N ARG A 582 8.91 5.66 26.87
CA ARG A 582 8.52 4.48 26.08
C ARG A 582 9.36 3.23 26.39
N ASN A 583 10.67 3.40 26.54
CA ASN A 583 11.59 2.29 26.78
C ASN A 583 11.41 1.65 28.17
N HIS A 584 10.88 2.36 29.17
CA HIS A 584 10.58 1.77 30.48
C HIS A 584 9.53 0.67 30.33
N GLY A 585 8.42 0.97 29.66
CA GLY A 585 7.36 -0.01 29.38
C GLY A 585 7.83 -1.12 28.44
N LEU A 586 8.52 -0.78 27.34
CA LEU A 586 9.02 -1.80 26.40
C LEU A 586 9.99 -2.80 27.05
N ALA A 587 10.87 -2.35 27.95
CA ALA A 587 11.80 -3.24 28.64
C ALA A 587 11.05 -4.23 29.56
N ALA A 588 10.07 -3.75 30.31
CA ALA A 588 9.23 -4.60 31.15
C ALA A 588 8.40 -5.59 30.32
N GLN A 589 7.82 -5.15 29.21
CA GLN A 589 7.09 -6.01 28.27
C GLN A 589 8.00 -7.09 27.65
N ALA A 590 9.21 -6.72 27.20
CA ALA A 590 10.15 -7.66 26.59
C ALA A 590 10.66 -8.72 27.59
N MET A 591 10.90 -8.33 28.85
CA MET A 591 11.27 -9.29 29.90
C MET A 591 10.09 -10.20 30.27
N THR A 592 8.89 -9.62 30.42
CA THR A 592 7.66 -10.39 30.68
C THR A 592 7.42 -11.40 29.56
N ALA A 593 7.57 -11.00 28.29
CA ALA A 593 7.44 -11.89 27.14
C ALA A 593 8.41 -13.07 27.21
N ALA A 594 9.68 -12.80 27.50
CA ALA A 594 10.71 -13.82 27.61
C ALA A 594 10.41 -14.82 28.74
N ILE A 595 10.02 -14.33 29.92
CA ILE A 595 9.66 -15.17 31.08
C ILE A 595 8.43 -16.03 30.77
N THR A 596 7.38 -15.43 30.22
CA THR A 596 6.13 -16.13 29.91
C THR A 596 6.30 -17.16 28.81
N ASP A 597 7.11 -16.88 27.77
CA ASP A 597 7.42 -17.88 26.75
C ASP A 597 8.26 -19.04 27.33
N PHE A 598 9.25 -18.75 28.18
CA PHE A 598 10.03 -19.78 28.89
C PHE A 598 9.13 -20.69 29.74
N VAL A 599 8.27 -20.11 30.58
CA VAL A 599 7.37 -20.88 31.46
C VAL A 599 6.32 -21.65 30.65
N SER A 600 5.74 -21.05 29.62
CA SER A 600 4.78 -21.77 28.75
C SER A 600 5.42 -22.95 28.04
N GLU A 601 6.67 -22.83 27.60
CA GLU A 601 7.40 -23.91 26.97
C GLU A 601 7.79 -25.00 27.97
N LEU A 602 8.21 -24.62 29.18
CA LEU A 602 8.47 -25.53 30.29
C LEU A 602 7.22 -26.36 30.61
N ASN A 603 6.06 -25.70 30.73
CA ASN A 603 4.78 -26.36 30.97
C ASN A 603 4.36 -27.27 29.80
N ALA A 604 4.67 -26.90 28.56
CA ALA A 604 4.38 -27.74 27.39
C ALA A 604 5.20 -29.04 27.38
N HIS A 605 6.36 -29.07 28.05
CA HIS A 605 7.16 -30.28 28.26
C HIS A 605 6.77 -31.05 29.53
N GLY A 606 5.65 -30.69 30.17
CA GLY A 606 5.17 -31.34 31.40
C GLY A 606 5.95 -30.99 32.66
N LEU A 607 6.81 -29.96 32.60
CA LEU A 607 7.61 -29.48 33.73
C LEU A 607 6.96 -28.22 34.36
N ALA A 608 7.28 -27.98 35.63
CA ALA A 608 6.95 -26.75 36.36
C ALA A 608 8.24 -26.06 36.80
N LEU A 609 8.17 -24.81 37.27
CA LEU A 609 9.37 -24.11 37.76
C LEU A 609 10.07 -24.89 38.88
N ALA A 610 9.29 -25.53 39.76
CA ALA A 610 9.82 -26.32 40.87
C ALA A 610 10.61 -27.57 40.43
N SER A 611 10.28 -28.14 39.26
CA SER A 611 10.94 -29.31 38.67
C SER A 611 11.82 -28.96 37.47
N CYS A 612 12.09 -27.67 37.25
CA CYS A 612 12.93 -27.20 36.17
C CYS A 612 14.39 -27.62 36.41
N GLN A 613 15.04 -28.15 35.38
CA GLN A 613 16.45 -28.54 35.41
C GLN A 613 17.30 -27.56 34.61
N GLN A 614 18.59 -27.46 34.97
CA GLN A 614 19.54 -26.57 34.31
C GLN A 614 19.66 -26.84 32.80
N GLU A 615 19.60 -28.10 32.38
CA GLU A 615 19.63 -28.52 30.98
C GLU A 615 18.53 -27.83 30.15
N PHE A 616 17.31 -27.74 30.67
CA PHE A 616 16.21 -27.05 29.99
C PHE A 616 16.48 -25.55 29.84
N VAL A 617 17.06 -24.91 30.86
CA VAL A 617 17.41 -23.49 30.83
C VAL A 617 18.45 -23.22 29.75
N ASP A 618 19.48 -24.05 29.68
CA ASP A 618 20.57 -23.91 28.72
C ASP A 618 20.08 -24.13 27.28
N ASP A 619 19.32 -25.20 27.03
CA ASP A 619 18.71 -25.48 25.72
C ASP A 619 17.78 -24.37 25.27
N TRP A 620 16.99 -23.81 26.19
CA TRP A 620 16.11 -22.69 25.90
C TRP A 620 16.91 -21.44 25.51
N LEU A 621 18.00 -21.15 26.22
CA LEU A 621 18.87 -20.00 25.94
C LEU A 621 19.65 -20.14 24.64
N VAL A 622 20.07 -21.35 24.27
CA VAL A 622 20.70 -21.65 22.97
C VAL A 622 19.73 -21.31 21.83
N ARG A 623 18.45 -21.72 21.96
CA ARG A 623 17.41 -21.42 20.97
C ARG A 623 16.93 -19.96 21.03
N ASN A 624 17.11 -19.29 22.17
CA ASN A 624 16.67 -17.91 22.41
C ASN A 624 17.82 -16.97 22.85
N PRO A 625 18.88 -16.79 22.04
CA PRO A 625 20.13 -16.14 22.47
C PRO A 625 19.97 -14.65 22.81
N THR A 626 18.90 -14.01 22.36
CA THR A 626 18.58 -12.59 22.63
C THR A 626 17.78 -12.38 23.92
N ARG A 627 17.38 -13.45 24.62
CA ARG A 627 16.48 -13.42 25.77
C ARG A 627 17.16 -13.61 27.12
N ARG A 628 18.47 -13.35 27.19
CA ARG A 628 19.31 -13.55 28.39
C ARG A 628 18.85 -12.74 29.62
N GLN A 629 17.95 -11.76 29.46
CA GLN A 629 17.35 -11.03 30.59
C GLN A 629 16.54 -11.92 31.55
N ILE A 630 16.19 -13.16 31.17
CA ILE A 630 15.50 -14.10 32.07
C ILE A 630 16.30 -14.45 33.33
N HIS A 631 17.63 -14.21 33.35
CA HIS A 631 18.47 -14.42 34.54
C HIS A 631 17.92 -13.70 35.78
N GLN A 632 17.32 -12.52 35.63
CA GLN A 632 16.75 -11.78 36.77
C GLN A 632 15.56 -12.51 37.38
N PHE A 633 14.76 -13.18 36.54
CA PHE A 633 13.62 -13.95 36.99
C PHE A 633 14.06 -15.27 37.62
N LEU A 634 14.95 -16.02 36.98
CA LEU A 634 15.45 -17.29 37.52
C LEU A 634 16.16 -17.10 38.85
N ALA A 635 17.05 -16.10 38.96
CA ALA A 635 17.71 -15.79 40.23
C ALA A 635 16.70 -15.42 41.33
N TRP A 636 15.66 -14.65 41.00
CA TRP A 636 14.58 -14.33 41.94
C TRP A 636 13.73 -15.55 42.31
N ALA A 637 13.42 -16.41 41.34
CA ALA A 637 12.61 -17.61 41.54
C ALA A 637 13.32 -18.60 42.48
N VAL A 638 14.62 -18.80 42.30
CA VAL A 638 15.46 -19.61 43.20
C VAL A 638 15.51 -18.99 44.59
N GLN A 639 15.77 -17.68 44.69
CA GLN A 639 15.80 -16.98 45.98
C GLN A 639 14.48 -17.09 46.76
N ARG A 640 13.35 -17.25 46.07
CA ARG A 640 12.01 -17.33 46.66
C ARG A 640 11.46 -18.77 46.77
N GLY A 641 12.25 -19.77 46.39
CA GLY A 641 11.85 -21.19 46.46
C GLY A 641 10.85 -21.64 45.40
N TYR A 642 10.69 -20.89 44.30
CA TYR A 642 9.84 -21.31 43.16
C TYR A 642 10.57 -22.24 42.17
N ALA A 643 11.90 -22.23 42.17
CA ALA A 643 12.77 -23.08 41.36
C ALA A 643 14.00 -23.46 42.18
N HIS A 644 14.71 -24.52 41.80
CA HIS A 644 15.89 -25.02 42.53
C HIS A 644 17.03 -25.30 41.55
N ASP A 645 18.27 -25.02 41.96
CA ASP A 645 19.50 -25.38 41.23
C ASP A 645 19.55 -24.97 39.74
N VAL A 646 18.92 -23.84 39.39
CA VAL A 646 18.93 -23.27 38.03
C VAL A 646 19.48 -21.84 37.98
N ALA A 647 20.25 -21.53 36.95
CA ALA A 647 20.81 -20.21 36.72
C ALA A 647 20.90 -19.88 35.22
N ALA A 648 20.93 -18.58 34.91
CA ALA A 648 21.23 -18.08 33.56
C ALA A 648 22.34 -17.03 33.60
N PRO A 649 23.20 -16.96 32.57
CA PRO A 649 24.33 -16.06 32.54
C PRO A 649 23.89 -14.60 32.47
N VAL A 650 24.53 -13.75 33.28
CA VAL A 650 24.33 -12.30 33.26
C VAL A 650 24.86 -11.73 31.94
N PRO A 651 24.06 -10.97 31.16
CA PRO A 651 24.51 -10.38 29.91
C PRO A 651 25.71 -9.43 30.14
N GLN A 652 26.86 -9.75 29.54
CA GLN A 652 28.00 -8.84 29.53
C GLN A 652 27.67 -7.60 28.69
N THR A 653 27.60 -6.43 29.32
CA THR A 653 27.39 -5.15 28.60
C THR A 653 28.73 -4.54 28.23
N ARG A 654 29.32 -4.94 27.10
CA ARG A 654 30.41 -4.16 26.51
C ARG A 654 29.83 -2.86 25.94
N ARG A 655 30.07 -1.73 26.62
CA ARG A 655 29.65 -0.40 26.15
C ARG A 655 30.82 0.29 25.48
N THR A 656 31.15 -0.10 24.25
CA THR A 656 31.95 0.78 23.39
C THR A 656 31.13 2.05 23.12
N ARG A 657 31.69 3.21 23.49
CA ARG A 657 31.08 4.52 23.23
C ARG A 657 31.62 5.03 21.92
N HIS A 658 30.74 5.30 20.96
CA HIS A 658 31.11 5.91 19.70
C HIS A 658 31.02 7.44 19.82
N THR A 659 32.05 8.13 19.33
CA THR A 659 32.17 9.59 19.17
C THR A 659 32.24 9.94 17.69
N LEU A 660 32.02 11.22 17.37
CA LEU A 660 32.26 11.77 16.04
C LEU A 660 33.76 11.67 15.70
N PRO A 661 34.11 11.47 14.42
CA PRO A 661 35.49 11.48 13.98
C PRO A 661 36.04 12.92 13.99
N GLY A 662 36.83 13.26 15.01
CA GLY A 662 37.50 14.56 15.15
C GLY A 662 36.61 15.72 15.62
N ASP A 663 37.25 16.76 16.16
CA ASP A 663 36.58 17.97 16.68
C ASP A 663 36.00 18.83 15.54
N ASP A 664 36.64 18.83 14.38
CA ASP A 664 36.24 19.61 13.20
C ASP A 664 34.81 19.31 12.75
N GLU A 665 34.40 18.04 12.78
CA GLU A 665 33.05 17.64 12.38
C GLU A 665 31.99 18.14 13.36
N ARG A 666 32.30 18.18 14.66
CA ARG A 666 31.39 18.74 15.69
C ARG A 666 31.19 20.23 15.46
N TRP A 667 32.27 20.99 15.25
CA TRP A 667 32.23 22.43 15.03
C TRP A 667 31.57 22.80 13.69
N ARG A 668 31.86 22.06 12.63
CA ARG A 668 31.19 22.21 11.32
C ARG A 668 29.67 22.05 11.44
N LEU A 669 29.21 21.06 12.21
CA LEU A 669 27.77 20.88 12.48
C LEU A 669 27.18 22.02 13.32
N ILE A 670 27.91 22.52 14.32
CA ILE A 670 27.46 23.68 15.12
C ILE A 670 27.29 24.91 14.23
N GLN A 671 28.30 25.21 13.40
CA GLN A 671 28.27 26.33 12.46
C GLN A 671 27.10 26.19 11.48
N TYR A 672 26.91 24.99 10.89
CA TYR A 672 25.78 24.69 10.02
C TYR A 672 24.42 25.00 10.65
N LEU A 673 24.22 24.64 11.93
CA LEU A 673 22.97 24.95 12.64
C LEU A 673 22.80 26.44 12.97
N ILE A 674 23.89 27.19 13.12
CA ILE A 674 23.85 28.63 13.40
C ILE A 674 23.58 29.41 12.12
N GLU A 675 24.12 29.01 10.99
CA GLU A 675 24.14 29.84 9.77
C GLU A 675 22.99 29.53 8.80
N ASP A 676 22.51 28.28 8.71
CA ASP A 676 21.50 27.89 7.70
C ASP A 676 20.07 28.34 8.11
N PRO A 677 19.46 29.32 7.40
CA PRO A 677 18.12 29.80 7.69
C PRO A 677 17.00 28.90 7.15
N ASP A 678 17.30 27.94 6.27
CA ASP A 678 16.32 27.00 5.72
C ASP A 678 15.96 25.88 6.71
N LEU A 679 16.78 25.69 7.75
CA LEU A 679 16.49 24.77 8.85
C LEU A 679 15.41 25.32 9.79
N GLU A 680 14.50 24.45 10.23
CA GLU A 680 13.50 24.82 11.25
C GLU A 680 14.22 25.22 12.56
N THR A 681 13.92 26.40 13.12
CA THR A 681 14.53 26.93 14.37
C THR A 681 14.56 25.90 15.50
N ARG A 682 13.49 25.09 15.58
CA ARG A 682 13.40 23.96 16.51
C ARG A 682 14.56 22.96 16.35
N ASP A 683 14.87 22.55 15.13
CA ASP A 683 15.93 21.56 14.87
C ASP A 683 17.31 22.16 15.11
N ARG A 684 17.49 23.44 14.77
CA ARG A 684 18.70 24.22 15.06
C ARG A 684 19.00 24.23 16.55
N VAL A 685 18.06 24.71 17.36
CA VAL A 685 18.21 24.72 18.84
C VAL A 685 18.36 23.30 19.38
N ALA A 686 17.56 22.33 18.91
CA ALA A 686 17.66 20.95 19.40
C ALA A 686 19.05 20.33 19.14
N GLY A 687 19.62 20.58 17.95
CA GLY A 687 20.95 20.11 17.58
C GLY A 687 22.03 20.81 18.40
N LEU A 688 21.94 22.12 18.59
CA LEU A 688 22.87 22.91 19.40
C LEU A 688 22.86 22.45 20.86
N LEU A 689 21.69 22.17 21.46
CA LEU A 689 21.63 21.64 22.82
C LEU A 689 22.29 20.25 22.97
N VAL A 690 22.29 19.43 21.92
CA VAL A 690 22.99 18.15 21.90
C VAL A 690 24.50 18.36 21.73
N LEU A 691 24.90 19.19 20.76
CA LEU A 691 26.29 19.38 20.34
C LEU A 691 27.08 20.28 21.29
N LEU A 692 26.47 21.24 21.96
CA LEU A 692 27.13 22.16 22.90
C LEU A 692 26.99 21.71 24.35
N TYR A 693 25.79 21.27 24.75
CA TYR A 693 25.48 21.02 26.17
C TYR A 693 25.23 19.55 26.49
N SER A 694 25.57 18.64 25.58
CA SER A 694 25.40 17.19 25.74
C SER A 694 23.98 16.83 26.25
N GLN A 695 22.94 17.49 25.76
CA GLN A 695 21.58 17.17 26.22
C GLN A 695 21.06 15.90 25.54
N PRO A 696 20.49 14.94 26.29
CA PRO A 696 19.91 13.75 25.67
C PRO A 696 18.57 14.13 25.07
N ALA A 697 18.24 13.56 23.90
CA ALA A 697 16.95 13.77 23.23
C ALA A 697 15.74 13.60 24.16
N ALA A 698 15.82 12.71 25.17
CA ALA A 698 14.74 12.46 26.12
C ALA A 698 14.57 13.53 27.22
N ARG A 699 15.60 14.34 27.52
CA ARG A 699 15.53 15.46 28.49
C ARG A 699 15.31 16.78 27.76
N LEU A 700 15.94 16.95 26.61
CA LEU A 700 15.78 18.12 25.76
C LEU A 700 14.31 18.39 25.44
N VAL A 701 13.56 17.35 25.06
CA VAL A 701 12.14 17.51 24.74
C VAL A 701 11.27 17.81 25.95
N THR A 702 11.74 17.54 27.17
CA THR A 702 11.02 17.84 28.40
C THR A 702 11.38 19.22 28.96
N LEU A 703 12.11 20.06 28.22
CA LEU A 703 12.32 21.44 28.60
C LEU A 703 11.01 22.23 28.45
N LYS A 704 10.70 23.04 29.45
CA LYS A 704 9.58 23.98 29.46
C LYS A 704 10.05 25.36 29.00
N VAL A 705 9.10 26.19 28.60
CA VAL A 705 9.36 27.60 28.32
C VAL A 705 9.90 28.31 29.57
N ALA A 706 9.41 27.93 30.75
CA ALA A 706 9.88 28.45 32.04
C ALA A 706 11.35 28.08 32.36
N ASP A 707 11.95 27.11 31.65
CA ASP A 707 13.39 26.81 31.80
C ASP A 707 14.27 27.81 31.04
N VAL A 708 13.66 28.73 30.28
CA VAL A 708 14.33 29.82 29.55
C VAL A 708 13.93 31.15 30.17
N THR A 709 14.91 31.89 30.67
CA THR A 709 14.71 33.24 31.19
C THR A 709 15.34 34.23 30.22
N ILE A 710 14.52 35.12 29.67
CA ILE A 710 14.97 36.17 28.75
C ILE A 710 14.94 37.48 29.53
N THR A 711 16.11 38.11 29.66
CA THR A 711 16.31 39.45 30.24
C THR A 711 16.86 40.38 29.17
N ASP A 712 16.91 41.69 29.44
CA ASP A 712 17.45 42.66 28.50
C ASP A 712 18.95 42.43 28.21
N ASP A 713 19.70 41.90 29.19
CA ASP A 713 21.15 41.70 29.10
C ASP A 713 21.56 40.29 28.63
N ALA A 714 20.73 39.27 28.89
CA ALA A 714 21.10 37.87 28.65
C ALA A 714 19.91 36.92 28.50
N VAL A 715 20.14 35.82 27.78
CA VAL A 715 19.26 34.64 27.77
C VAL A 715 19.88 33.55 28.64
N GLN A 716 19.15 33.12 29.67
CA GLN A 716 19.56 32.04 30.56
C GLN A 716 18.75 30.76 30.29
N LEU A 717 19.42 29.61 30.36
CA LEU A 717 18.83 28.28 30.18
C LEU A 717 19.12 27.38 31.38
N THR A 718 18.05 26.89 32.01
CA THR A 718 18.14 25.99 33.16
C THR A 718 18.17 24.53 32.70
N LEU A 719 19.37 23.96 32.57
CA LEU A 719 19.55 22.53 32.28
C LEU A 719 19.78 21.68 33.53
N GLY A 720 20.25 22.27 34.62
CA GLY A 720 20.52 21.61 35.90
C GLY A 720 20.08 22.47 37.08
N ALA A 721 20.81 22.39 38.20
CA ALA A 721 20.52 23.18 39.40
C ALA A 721 20.98 24.64 39.28
N VAL A 722 21.88 24.93 38.34
CA VAL A 722 22.42 26.28 38.11
C VAL A 722 22.10 26.68 36.66
N PRO A 723 21.49 27.86 36.43
CA PRO A 723 21.18 28.35 35.08
C PRO A 723 22.48 28.70 34.31
N LEU A 724 22.46 28.44 33.01
CA LEU A 724 23.55 28.74 32.08
C LEU A 724 23.24 30.01 31.31
N THR A 725 24.17 30.96 31.24
CA THR A 725 24.07 32.07 30.29
C THR A 725 24.41 31.57 28.90
N VAL A 726 23.45 31.66 27.96
CA VAL A 726 23.60 31.18 26.59
C VAL A 726 24.31 32.24 25.77
N PRO A 727 25.44 31.93 25.10
CA PRO A 727 26.17 32.90 24.32
C PRO A 727 25.49 33.20 22.98
N SER A 728 25.68 34.42 22.47
CA SER A 728 25.32 34.79 21.10
C SER A 728 26.13 33.99 20.08
N PRO A 729 25.53 33.52 18.97
CA PRO A 729 24.15 33.80 18.50
C PRO A 729 23.09 32.77 18.93
N VAL A 730 23.41 31.84 19.83
CA VAL A 730 22.51 30.75 20.25
C VAL A 730 21.36 31.26 21.11
N ASP A 731 21.60 32.30 21.89
CA ASP A 731 20.60 33.05 22.67
C ASP A 731 19.41 33.51 21.81
N ARG A 732 19.66 34.12 20.65
CA ARG A 732 18.66 34.61 19.71
C ARG A 732 17.83 33.47 19.15
N LEU A 733 18.48 32.36 18.77
CA LEU A 733 17.76 31.18 18.29
C LEU A 733 16.84 30.57 19.37
N LEU A 734 17.27 30.62 20.63
CA LEU A 734 16.47 30.16 21.75
C LEU A 734 15.28 31.10 22.02
N ALA A 735 15.49 32.43 21.97
CA ALA A 735 14.42 33.42 22.07
C ALA A 735 13.41 33.31 20.92
N ASP A 736 13.89 33.15 19.68
CA ASP A 736 13.07 32.91 18.50
C ASP A 736 12.24 31.64 18.65
N LEU A 737 12.83 30.55 19.16
CA LEU A 737 12.11 29.31 19.42
C LEU A 737 10.99 29.53 20.44
N VAL A 738 11.24 30.28 21.52
CA VAL A 738 10.21 30.60 22.52
C VAL A 738 9.05 31.34 21.84
N GLN A 739 9.31 32.35 21.03
CA GLN A 739 8.24 33.15 20.39
C GLN A 739 7.50 32.39 19.27
N GLN A 740 8.23 31.64 18.44
CA GLN A 740 7.70 31.02 17.23
C GLN A 740 7.22 29.57 17.45
N ARG A 741 7.26 29.07 18.69
CA ARG A 741 6.88 27.69 19.02
C ARG A 741 5.48 27.37 18.50
N ARG A 742 5.39 26.36 17.64
CA ARG A 742 4.11 25.81 17.17
C ARG A 742 3.99 24.34 17.53
N GLY A 743 2.98 24.00 18.31
CA GLY A 743 2.61 22.60 18.54
C GLY A 743 2.22 21.91 17.23
N TYR A 744 2.44 20.60 17.16
CA TYR A 744 1.92 19.76 16.09
C TYR A 744 0.55 19.17 16.43
N ALA A 745 0.08 19.35 17.66
CA ALA A 745 -1.26 18.99 18.07
C ALA A 745 -2.25 19.81 17.24
N ALA A 746 -3.13 19.11 16.51
CA ALA A 746 -4.15 19.79 15.70
C ALA A 746 -5.07 20.63 16.60
N VAL A 747 -5.48 20.08 17.74
CA VAL A 747 -6.30 20.74 18.76
C VAL A 747 -5.53 20.62 20.07
N THR A 748 -5.47 21.70 20.81
CA THR A 748 -4.83 21.78 22.12
C THR A 748 -5.69 22.65 23.02
N VAL A 749 -5.74 22.29 24.31
CA VAL A 749 -6.30 23.12 25.37
C VAL A 749 -5.20 24.09 25.80
N GLY A 750 -5.51 25.40 25.80
CA GLY A 750 -4.60 26.45 26.24
C GLY A 750 -3.22 26.50 25.54
N THR A 751 -2.26 27.18 26.17
CA THR A 751 -0.88 27.27 25.68
C THR A 751 -0.04 26.07 26.12
N ASN A 752 0.63 25.43 25.16
CA ASN A 752 1.52 24.31 25.46
C ASN A 752 2.79 24.80 26.23
N PRO A 753 3.09 24.26 27.43
CA PRO A 753 4.18 24.75 28.28
C PRO A 753 5.57 24.26 27.85
N TRP A 754 5.65 23.27 26.94
CA TRP A 754 6.92 22.67 26.52
C TRP A 754 7.63 23.55 25.48
N LEU A 755 8.95 23.73 25.63
CA LEU A 755 9.81 24.41 24.66
C LEU A 755 9.80 23.70 23.30
N PHE A 756 9.69 22.37 23.32
CA PHE A 756 9.55 21.52 22.14
C PHE A 756 8.16 20.87 22.10
N PRO A 757 7.09 21.59 21.69
CA PRO A 757 5.74 21.06 21.74
C PRO A 757 5.53 19.95 20.72
N GLY A 758 4.77 18.92 21.11
CA GLY A 758 4.56 17.69 20.35
C GLY A 758 3.26 17.66 19.55
N GLY A 759 2.92 16.45 19.09
CA GLY A 759 1.68 16.16 18.35
C GLY A 759 0.49 15.76 19.24
N ARG A 760 0.71 15.61 20.55
CA ARG A 760 -0.35 15.34 21.55
C ARG A 760 -0.72 16.66 22.22
N SER A 761 -2.01 16.87 22.49
CA SER A 761 -2.49 18.01 23.30
C SER A 761 -1.73 18.03 24.63
N GLY A 762 -1.26 19.22 25.05
CA GLY A 762 -0.47 19.40 26.28
C GLY A 762 0.88 18.67 26.34
N GLY A 763 1.28 17.95 25.28
CA GLY A 763 2.45 17.08 25.28
C GLY A 763 3.68 17.69 24.58
N HIS A 764 4.86 17.19 24.95
CA HIS A 764 6.11 17.52 24.27
C HIS A 764 6.38 16.62 23.05
N LEU A 765 7.35 17.02 22.22
CA LEU A 765 7.85 16.23 21.10
C LEU A 765 8.47 14.92 21.62
N SER A 766 8.21 13.79 20.95
CA SER A 766 8.80 12.54 21.42
C SER A 766 10.32 12.50 21.15
N ALA A 767 11.09 11.92 22.07
CA ALA A 767 12.54 11.74 21.93
C ALA A 767 12.94 11.02 20.62
N ASN A 768 12.11 10.07 20.16
CA ASN A 768 12.34 9.38 18.89
C ASN A 768 12.16 10.31 17.68
N GLN A 769 11.14 11.17 17.70
CA GLN A 769 10.89 12.11 16.61
C GLN A 769 11.99 13.17 16.52
N VAL A 770 12.41 13.77 17.64
CA VAL A 770 13.57 14.70 17.58
C VAL A 770 14.83 13.98 17.11
N GLY A 771 15.05 12.74 17.53
CA GLY A 771 16.18 11.95 17.06
C GLY A 771 16.15 11.67 15.56
N LEU A 772 14.99 11.40 14.98
CA LEU A 772 14.82 11.24 13.53
C LEU A 772 15.02 12.57 12.78
N ARG A 773 14.59 13.69 13.35
CA ARG A 773 14.78 15.03 12.76
C ARG A 773 16.24 15.42 12.73
N LEU A 774 16.95 15.25 13.84
CA LEU A 774 18.40 15.47 13.94
C LEU A 774 19.17 14.59 12.95
N LYS A 775 18.80 13.31 12.80
CA LYS A 775 19.44 12.42 11.82
C LYS A 775 19.27 12.87 10.37
N ARG A 776 18.13 13.51 10.03
CA ARG A 776 17.90 14.01 8.66
C ARG A 776 18.79 15.18 8.30
N ILE A 777 19.27 15.92 9.30
CA ILE A 777 20.22 17.04 9.14
C ILE A 777 21.66 16.62 9.45
N GLY A 778 21.95 15.30 9.37
CA GLY A 778 23.30 14.76 9.55
C GLY A 778 23.74 14.49 11.00
N ILE A 779 22.93 14.85 12.00
CA ILE A 779 23.33 14.72 13.41
C ILE A 779 22.88 13.37 13.98
N SER A 780 23.84 12.53 14.37
CA SER A 780 23.58 11.32 15.16
C SER A 780 23.51 11.68 16.65
N PRO A 781 22.32 11.75 17.28
CA PRO A 781 22.17 12.38 18.60
C PRO A 781 22.96 11.69 19.71
N ARG A 782 23.12 10.36 19.63
CA ARG A 782 23.88 9.60 20.62
C ARG A 782 25.38 9.84 20.47
N ILE A 783 25.88 9.86 19.24
CA ILE A 783 27.31 10.05 18.94
C ILE A 783 27.70 11.50 19.27
N ALA A 784 26.94 12.48 18.76
CA ALA A 784 27.14 13.90 19.04
C ALA A 784 27.11 14.22 20.54
N ARG A 785 26.15 13.65 21.28
CA ARG A 785 26.10 13.77 22.75
C ARG A 785 27.35 13.19 23.41
N ASN A 786 27.77 11.99 23.02
CA ASN A 786 28.94 11.34 23.61
C ASN A 786 30.20 12.18 23.40
N THR A 787 30.40 12.71 22.19
CA THR A 787 31.51 13.63 21.88
C THR A 787 31.45 14.86 22.77
N ALA A 788 30.33 15.60 22.75
CA ALA A 788 30.19 16.79 23.57
C ALA A 788 30.43 16.54 25.06
N LEU A 789 30.02 15.37 25.57
CA LEU A 789 30.21 15.03 26.97
C LEU A 789 31.65 14.65 27.32
N ILE A 790 32.38 13.98 26.42
CA ILE A 790 33.80 13.65 26.63
C ILE A 790 34.61 14.94 26.69
N ASP A 791 34.41 15.84 25.74
CA ASP A 791 35.18 17.08 25.64
C ASP A 791 34.92 17.96 26.89
N LEU A 792 33.64 18.15 27.24
CA LEU A 792 33.26 18.87 28.45
C LEU A 792 33.78 18.19 29.74
N ALA A 793 33.83 16.85 29.77
CA ALA A 793 34.37 16.10 30.90
C ALA A 793 35.89 16.19 31.01
N GLY A 794 36.62 16.45 29.91
CA GLY A 794 38.03 16.80 29.91
C GLY A 794 38.29 18.21 30.47
N GLU A 795 37.35 19.13 30.24
CA GLU A 795 37.52 20.55 30.56
C GLU A 795 36.97 20.99 31.92
N LEU A 796 35.93 20.31 32.44
CA LEU A 796 35.19 20.74 33.62
C LEU A 796 35.16 19.68 34.73
N PRO A 797 35.18 20.08 36.02
CA PRO A 797 35.00 19.14 37.12
C PRO A 797 33.62 18.45 37.07
N ALA A 798 33.58 17.17 37.47
CA ALA A 798 32.35 16.35 37.48
C ALA A 798 31.17 17.01 38.21
N VAL A 799 31.43 17.71 39.33
CA VAL A 799 30.40 18.41 40.11
C VAL A 799 29.81 19.60 39.34
N VAL A 800 30.66 20.37 38.65
CA VAL A 800 30.22 21.51 37.84
C VAL A 800 29.37 21.02 36.67
N LEU A 801 29.82 19.97 35.96
CA LEU A 801 29.07 19.34 34.88
C LEU A 801 27.71 18.83 35.33
N ALA A 802 27.66 18.14 36.46
CA ALA A 802 26.42 17.63 37.02
C ALA A 802 25.43 18.76 37.35
N LYS A 803 25.90 19.83 37.99
CA LYS A 803 25.09 20.99 38.37
C LYS A 803 24.60 21.80 37.18
N LEU A 804 25.42 22.01 36.16
CA LEU A 804 25.06 22.80 34.97
C LEU A 804 24.15 22.01 34.00
N LEU A 805 24.48 20.75 33.72
CA LEU A 805 23.85 19.98 32.64
C LEU A 805 22.74 19.02 33.11
N GLY A 806 22.56 18.89 34.43
CA GLY A 806 21.44 18.18 35.04
C GLY A 806 21.49 16.66 34.93
N PHE A 807 22.66 16.04 35.08
CA PHE A 807 22.79 14.59 35.22
C PHE A 807 23.47 14.20 36.53
N SER A 808 23.30 12.93 36.95
CA SER A 808 23.79 12.48 38.25
C SER A 808 25.31 12.59 38.37
N ILE A 809 25.78 12.94 39.57
CA ILE A 809 27.21 13.04 39.87
C ILE A 809 27.96 11.74 39.54
N LYS A 810 27.38 10.58 39.84
CA LYS A 810 27.94 9.28 39.49
C LYS A 810 28.21 9.13 37.99
N ARG A 811 27.30 9.63 37.14
CA ARG A 811 27.54 9.63 35.68
C ARG A 811 28.65 10.60 35.31
N ALA A 812 28.69 11.79 35.92
CA ALA A 812 29.74 12.78 35.66
C ALA A 812 31.14 12.25 35.97
N VAL A 813 31.31 11.56 37.10
CA VAL A 813 32.56 10.91 37.49
C VAL A 813 32.99 9.89 36.43
N THR A 814 32.11 8.97 36.03
CA THR A 814 32.44 7.97 34.99
C THR A 814 32.84 8.61 33.65
N TRP A 815 32.22 9.73 33.25
CA TRP A 815 32.63 10.43 32.02
C TRP A 815 33.96 11.18 32.20
N SER A 816 34.24 11.70 33.40
CA SER A 816 35.53 12.36 33.70
C SER A 816 36.68 11.35 33.71
N GLU A 817 36.47 10.18 34.30
CA GLU A 817 37.43 9.06 34.27
C GLU A 817 37.72 8.63 32.82
N GLU A 818 36.69 8.42 32.01
CA GLU A 818 36.87 8.03 30.60
C GLU A 818 37.49 9.12 29.73
N ALA A 819 37.31 10.40 30.09
CA ALA A 819 37.99 11.52 29.45
C ALA A 819 39.43 11.73 29.95
N GLY A 820 39.92 10.88 30.87
CA GLY A 820 41.26 11.00 31.46
C GLY A 820 41.42 12.18 32.43
N ASN A 821 40.31 12.76 32.90
CA ASN A 821 40.32 13.96 33.72
C ASN A 821 40.31 13.62 35.23
N THR A 822 41.48 13.44 35.83
CA THR A 822 41.65 13.10 37.26
C THR A 822 41.89 14.32 38.18
N ARG A 823 41.60 15.55 37.72
CA ARG A 823 42.10 16.85 38.26
C ARG A 823 42.34 16.90 39.78
N PRO A 824 43.58 16.66 40.24
CA PRO A 824 44.00 17.02 41.60
C PRO A 824 43.99 18.55 41.79
N ARG A 825 44.14 19.30 40.69
CA ARG A 825 44.22 20.76 40.66
C ARG A 825 42.92 21.46 41.06
N TYR A 826 41.75 20.91 40.71
CA TYR A 826 40.45 21.46 41.16
C TYR A 826 40.26 21.26 42.67
N ALA A 827 40.64 20.11 43.21
CA ALA A 827 40.63 19.89 44.66
C ALA A 827 41.54 20.87 45.39
N ALA A 828 42.73 21.15 44.85
CA ALA A 828 43.67 22.16 45.38
C ALA A 828 43.16 23.61 45.25
N GLU A 829 42.29 23.91 44.30
CA GLU A 829 41.71 25.25 44.06
C GLU A 829 40.47 25.49 44.93
N VAL A 830 39.67 24.45 45.18
CA VAL A 830 38.59 24.49 46.18
C VAL A 830 39.15 24.57 47.60
N ALA A 831 40.22 23.82 47.90
CA ALA A 831 40.93 23.93 49.18
C ALA A 831 41.42 25.37 49.43
N ARG A 832 41.99 26.02 48.40
CA ARG A 832 42.45 27.42 48.43
C ARG A 832 41.34 28.48 48.54
N ARG A 833 40.08 28.13 48.29
CA ARG A 833 38.93 29.06 48.45
C ARG A 833 38.27 28.94 49.82
N ASN A 834 38.51 27.83 50.52
CA ASN A 834 37.97 27.55 51.86
C ASN A 834 39.03 27.70 52.97
N SER A 835 40.26 28.11 52.61
CA SER A 835 41.33 28.58 53.48
C SER A 835 41.52 30.07 53.24
#